data_AF-A0A1H7TFJ1-F1
#
_entry.id   AF-A0A1H7TFJ1-F1
#
_cell.length_a   1.000
_cell.length_b   1.000
_cell.length_c   1.000
_cell.angle_alpha   90.00
_cell.angle_beta   90.00
_cell.angle_gamma   90.00
#
_symmetry.space_group_name_H-M   'P 1'
#
loop_
_entity.id
_entity.type
_entity.pdbx_description
1 polymer ?
#
loop_
_entity_poly.entity_id
_entity_poly.type
_entity_poly.pdbx_seq_one_letter_code
_entity_poly.pdbx_strand_id
1 'polypeptide(L)'
;MSEPVASGPSTGPEAGRGSAAAGGGERRLTGLGVSHGRAAGPVIRMAGPPVLPPPRPVTDQPAELAAIAQALDALVADLTHRAAALTPGTRPGAAPHPNPPPGTPAPGGEAGGRERAGGEAADGPTNSDRPPGNTTPSDKAADHDGGDVEGVEVLEALAVMAGDPVLREDAERYVRQGSDAVHALDAAFSAHAATLAGLGGYLAERAADLEDLRHRAVAFALGLPVPGVPAPGHPFVLVAEDLSPADTAGLGPDVLALVTERGGPTSHTAILARGRGLPAVVACAGVSALADGTVIGVDGATGEVVVGLTEEDAGRIVREERARRARLAAARGRGRTRDGHPVTLLLNIGSAHDFQRPGQDVCSTHDSRRTSQDAQSAQGSGPRQEARSAPTPQSSREEPGSVHIPQAAGKDPDPAHSSPTAGEERGLSRGIWGDVEGVGLFRTEFLFLGRTEAPSYEEQVAAYAEVFAEIPREAGPVVVRTLDAGTDKPLPFLRLPEEPNPALGVRGLRVDRLLPGVLDTQLDAIAEAARRAGADVSVMAPMVATPGEAAAFAGRARARGFARVGVMVEVPAAALRASWILREVDFLSVGTNDLAQYAFAADRQHPGLAGLLDPAQPALLALVEMCARAGLEAGKPVGVCGEAAGDPLVAPLLVGLGVTSLSMAPVCVPLVRDALAGLTLEECRERARTAMDPAR
;
A
#
# COMPACT_ATOMS: atom_id res chain seq x y z
N MET A 1 13.38 -5.57 -66.71
CA MET A 1 14.60 -6.37 -66.88
C MET A 1 15.69 -5.60 -66.16
N SER A 2 16.09 -6.00 -64.95
CA SER A 2 17.05 -7.10 -64.66
C SER A 2 18.47 -6.61 -64.99
N GLU A 3 19.47 -6.65 -64.09
CA GLU A 3 19.71 -7.55 -62.94
C GLU A 3 20.22 -6.83 -61.65
N PRO A 4 20.38 -7.51 -60.50
CA PRO A 4 20.51 -6.86 -59.18
C PRO A 4 21.96 -6.69 -58.67
N VAL A 5 22.11 -5.97 -57.55
CA VAL A 5 23.35 -5.89 -56.74
C VAL A 5 23.11 -6.57 -55.39
N ALA A 6 24.10 -7.33 -54.90
CA ALA A 6 23.97 -8.20 -53.74
C ALA A 6 24.07 -7.48 -52.39
N SER A 7 23.46 -8.09 -51.37
CA SER A 7 23.47 -7.64 -49.97
C SER A 7 24.81 -7.91 -49.27
N GLY A 8 25.42 -6.87 -48.68
CA GLY A 8 26.42 -7.02 -47.63
C GLY A 8 25.78 -6.95 -46.23
N PRO A 9 26.30 -7.66 -45.22
CA PRO A 9 25.72 -7.65 -43.87
C PRO A 9 26.06 -6.34 -43.13
N SER A 10 25.04 -5.69 -42.56
CA SER A 10 25.23 -4.56 -41.65
C SER A 10 25.70 -5.06 -40.27
N THR A 11 26.79 -4.51 -39.76
CA THR A 11 27.30 -4.78 -38.41
C THR A 11 26.30 -4.34 -37.35
N GLY A 12 25.83 -5.28 -36.53
CA GLY A 12 25.11 -4.96 -35.29
C GLY A 12 26.04 -4.35 -34.24
N PRO A 13 25.51 -3.70 -33.19
CA PRO A 13 26.32 -3.13 -32.12
C PRO A 13 27.04 -4.24 -31.34
N GLU A 14 28.34 -4.06 -31.12
CA GLU A 14 29.14 -5.03 -30.35
C GLU A 14 28.72 -5.05 -28.88
N ALA A 15 28.38 -6.23 -28.36
CA ALA A 15 28.15 -6.43 -26.94
C ALA A 15 29.47 -6.23 -26.17
N GLY A 16 29.57 -5.11 -25.46
CA GLY A 16 30.77 -4.73 -24.70
C GLY A 16 31.14 -5.78 -23.67
N ARG A 17 32.22 -6.53 -23.94
CA ARG A 17 32.76 -7.54 -23.01
C ARG A 17 33.32 -6.83 -21.78
N GLY A 18 32.57 -6.88 -20.67
CA GLY A 18 32.99 -6.31 -19.39
C GLY A 18 34.33 -6.88 -18.94
N SER A 19 35.34 -6.02 -18.84
CA SER A 19 36.64 -6.39 -18.28
C SER A 19 36.49 -6.59 -16.78
N ALA A 20 36.73 -7.81 -16.29
CA ALA A 20 36.69 -8.15 -14.87
C ALA A 20 37.90 -7.57 -14.12
N ALA A 21 37.88 -6.26 -13.88
CA ALA A 21 38.83 -5.58 -13.01
C ALA A 21 38.31 -5.62 -11.56
N ALA A 22 39.05 -6.27 -10.66
CA ALA A 22 38.70 -6.33 -9.24
C ALA A 22 38.93 -4.97 -8.57
N GLY A 23 37.86 -4.23 -8.31
CA GLY A 23 37.86 -3.00 -7.53
C GLY A 23 36.57 -2.90 -6.71
N GLY A 24 36.70 -2.77 -5.39
CA GLY A 24 35.57 -2.66 -4.46
C GLY A 24 34.96 -1.26 -4.45
N GLY A 25 34.29 -0.88 -5.54
CA GLY A 25 33.50 0.35 -5.64
C GLY A 25 32.00 0.05 -5.54
N GLU A 26 31.22 1.01 -5.03
CA GLU A 26 29.76 0.94 -5.02
C GLU A 26 29.22 0.70 -6.44
N ARG A 27 28.43 -0.37 -6.63
CA ARG A 27 27.63 -0.55 -7.85
C ARG A 27 26.25 0.03 -7.61
N ARG A 28 25.76 0.88 -8.51
CA ARG A 28 24.39 1.42 -8.44
C ARG A 28 23.49 0.69 -9.43
N LEU A 29 22.30 0.38 -8.98
CA LEU A 29 21.16 -0.11 -9.76
C LEU A 29 20.04 0.93 -9.67
N THR A 30 19.15 0.93 -10.66
CA THR A 30 18.02 1.86 -10.72
C THR A 30 16.80 1.12 -11.24
N GLY A 31 15.69 1.27 -10.53
CA GLY A 31 14.35 0.89 -10.96
C GLY A 31 13.38 2.05 -10.74
N LEU A 32 12.09 1.73 -10.68
CA LEU A 32 11.03 2.67 -10.34
C LEU A 32 10.83 2.67 -8.82
N GLY A 33 11.12 3.78 -8.15
CA GLY A 33 10.75 3.97 -6.75
C GLY A 33 9.24 4.01 -6.60
N VAL A 34 8.67 3.22 -5.69
CA VAL A 34 7.22 3.15 -5.51
C VAL A 34 6.73 3.55 -4.12
N SER A 35 7.58 3.57 -3.09
CA SER A 35 7.16 3.85 -1.71
C SER A 35 8.26 4.52 -0.89
N HIS A 36 7.88 5.51 -0.07
CA HIS A 36 8.85 6.44 0.51
C HIS A 36 9.62 5.87 1.72
N GLY A 37 10.88 6.26 1.83
CA GLY A 37 11.76 5.90 2.93
C GLY A 37 13.04 5.26 2.41
N ARG A 38 13.94 4.95 3.35
CA ARG A 38 15.23 4.31 3.05
C ARG A 38 15.47 3.13 3.96
N ALA A 39 16.12 2.10 3.42
CA ALA A 39 16.57 0.95 4.18
C ALA A 39 18.00 0.59 3.79
N ALA A 40 18.69 -0.14 4.65
CA ALA A 40 19.92 -0.84 4.30
C ALA A 40 20.02 -2.14 5.08
N GLY A 41 20.50 -3.21 4.43
CA GLY A 41 20.58 -4.54 5.02
C GLY A 41 21.08 -5.59 4.03
N PRO A 42 21.24 -6.85 4.48
CA PRO A 42 21.62 -7.96 3.60
C PRO A 42 20.47 -8.31 2.65
N VAL A 43 20.79 -8.55 1.38
CA VAL A 43 19.89 -9.20 0.42
C VAL A 43 19.57 -10.61 0.88
N ILE A 44 18.30 -11.01 0.84
CA ILE A 44 17.89 -12.41 0.70
C ILE A 44 16.95 -12.49 -0.50
N ARG A 45 17.18 -13.46 -1.38
CA ARG A 45 16.37 -13.65 -2.58
C ARG A 45 15.20 -14.60 -2.32
N MET A 46 14.06 -14.27 -2.90
CA MET A 46 12.95 -15.18 -3.07
C MET A 46 13.37 -16.33 -3.99
N ALA A 47 12.97 -17.56 -3.67
CA ALA A 47 13.16 -18.67 -4.60
C ALA A 47 12.29 -18.44 -5.85
N GLY A 48 12.92 -18.44 -7.03
CA GLY A 48 12.22 -18.37 -8.31
C GLY A 48 11.48 -19.68 -8.64
N PRO A 49 10.67 -19.71 -9.72
CA PRO A 49 9.98 -20.91 -10.15
C PRO A 49 10.97 -22.04 -10.43
N PRO A 50 10.68 -23.29 -9.98
CA PRO A 50 11.61 -24.40 -10.12
C PRO A 50 11.77 -24.81 -11.59
N VAL A 51 13.01 -24.95 -12.04
CA VAL A 51 13.31 -25.52 -13.37
C VAL A 51 13.09 -27.03 -13.33
N LEU A 52 12.15 -27.51 -14.14
CA LEU A 52 11.86 -28.94 -14.26
C LEU A 52 13.10 -29.72 -14.72
N PRO A 53 13.47 -30.84 -14.06
CA PRO A 53 14.49 -31.75 -14.58
C PRO A 53 13.97 -32.45 -15.85
N PRO A 54 14.84 -33.11 -16.64
CA PRO A 54 14.36 -33.97 -17.74
C PRO A 54 13.42 -35.09 -17.23
N PRO A 55 12.34 -35.43 -17.96
CA PRO A 55 11.44 -36.53 -17.59
C PRO A 55 12.18 -37.84 -17.36
N ARG A 56 11.86 -38.53 -16.25
CA ARG A 56 12.47 -39.82 -15.90
C ARG A 56 11.48 -40.97 -16.08
N PRO A 57 11.93 -42.15 -16.54
CA PRO A 57 11.03 -43.30 -16.69
C PRO A 57 10.51 -43.74 -15.31
N VAL A 58 9.20 -43.94 -15.20
CA VAL A 58 8.55 -44.46 -13.98
C VAL A 58 8.94 -45.93 -13.79
N THR A 59 9.68 -46.22 -12.72
CA THR A 59 10.07 -47.58 -12.34
C THR A 59 9.25 -48.14 -11.16
N ASP A 60 8.67 -47.27 -10.34
CA ASP A 60 7.84 -47.61 -9.19
C ASP A 60 6.65 -46.64 -9.13
N GLN A 61 5.53 -47.04 -9.75
CA GLN A 61 4.34 -46.19 -9.85
C GLN A 61 3.71 -45.87 -8.48
N PRO A 62 3.59 -46.81 -7.51
CA PRO A 62 3.22 -46.48 -6.13
C PRO A 62 4.09 -45.39 -5.48
N ALA A 63 5.40 -45.38 -5.72
CA ALA A 63 6.28 -44.33 -5.19
C ALA A 63 5.99 -42.95 -5.81
N GLU A 64 5.66 -42.87 -7.10
CA GLU A 64 5.24 -41.61 -7.73
C GLU A 64 3.93 -41.07 -7.13
N LEU A 65 2.94 -41.94 -6.91
CA LEU A 65 1.66 -41.56 -6.31
C LEU A 65 1.84 -41.07 -4.86
N ALA A 66 2.73 -41.71 -4.10
CA ALA A 66 3.09 -41.27 -2.76
C ALA A 66 3.82 -39.91 -2.75
N ALA A 67 4.68 -39.64 -3.74
CA ALA A 67 5.36 -38.36 -3.88
C ALA A 67 4.39 -37.22 -4.25
N ILE A 68 3.40 -37.47 -5.11
CA ILE A 68 2.30 -36.52 -5.41
C ILE A 68 1.55 -36.16 -4.13
N ALA A 69 1.11 -37.17 -3.37
CA ALA A 69 0.37 -36.95 -2.13
C ALA A 69 1.19 -36.12 -1.13
N GLN A 70 2.46 -36.49 -0.91
CA GLN A 70 3.37 -35.77 0.00
C GLN A 70 3.61 -34.31 -0.43
N ALA A 71 3.77 -34.04 -1.73
CA ALA A 71 3.98 -32.68 -2.23
C ALA A 71 2.74 -31.79 -2.08
N LEU A 72 1.54 -32.33 -2.35
CA LEU A 72 0.27 -31.61 -2.17
C LEU A 72 -0.06 -31.40 -0.69
N ASP A 73 0.11 -32.43 0.15
CA ASP A 73 -0.13 -32.32 1.60
C ASP A 73 0.84 -31.32 2.25
N ALA A 74 2.10 -31.26 1.79
CA ALA A 74 3.09 -30.27 2.23
C ALA A 74 2.75 -28.83 1.77
N LEU A 75 2.25 -28.67 0.54
CA LEU A 75 1.78 -27.38 0.01
C LEU A 75 0.60 -26.82 0.82
N VAL A 76 -0.42 -27.63 1.07
CA VAL A 76 -1.57 -27.24 1.90
C VAL A 76 -1.10 -26.87 3.32
N ALA A 77 -0.16 -27.64 3.89
CA ALA A 77 0.39 -27.37 5.22
C ALA A 77 1.19 -26.05 5.29
N ASP A 78 2.00 -25.71 4.29
CA ASP A 78 2.76 -24.44 4.23
C ASP A 78 1.83 -23.23 4.11
N LEU A 79 0.83 -23.28 3.21
CA LEU A 79 -0.16 -22.20 3.05
C LEU A 79 -0.99 -22.00 4.34
N THR A 80 -1.46 -23.09 4.95
CA THR A 80 -2.17 -23.04 6.24
C THR A 80 -1.29 -22.50 7.36
N HIS A 81 0.01 -22.84 7.38
CA HIS A 81 0.95 -22.34 8.37
C HIS A 81 1.20 -20.82 8.20
N ARG A 82 1.31 -20.33 6.95
CA ARG A 82 1.43 -18.90 6.65
C ARG A 82 0.19 -18.12 7.09
N ALA A 83 -1.02 -18.61 6.79
CA ALA A 83 -2.27 -18.01 7.26
C ALA A 83 -2.32 -17.92 8.80
N ALA A 84 -2.00 -19.02 9.50
CA ALA A 84 -1.97 -19.08 10.96
C ALA A 84 -0.87 -18.20 11.61
N ALA A 85 0.17 -17.81 10.85
CA ALA A 85 1.23 -16.92 11.30
C ALA A 85 0.87 -15.42 11.15
N LEU A 86 -0.08 -15.07 10.28
CA LEU A 86 -0.65 -13.72 10.18
C LEU A 86 -1.72 -13.45 11.26
N THR A 87 -2.36 -14.51 11.78
CA THR A 87 -3.38 -14.40 12.82
C THR A 87 -2.76 -13.98 14.18
N PRO A 88 -3.14 -12.83 14.78
CA PRO A 88 -2.52 -12.36 16.02
C PRO A 88 -2.82 -13.25 17.24
N GLY A 89 -1.78 -13.86 17.81
CA GLY A 89 -1.83 -14.54 19.11
C GLY A 89 -1.55 -16.04 19.08
N THR A 90 -1.57 -16.68 17.90
CA THR A 90 -1.09 -18.05 17.72
C THR A 90 0.44 -18.09 17.81
N ARG A 91 0.98 -18.96 18.67
CA ARG A 91 2.39 -19.35 18.57
C ARG A 91 2.50 -20.48 17.53
N PRO A 92 3.30 -20.34 16.46
CA PRO A 92 3.50 -21.44 15.52
C PRO A 92 4.16 -22.64 16.23
N GLY A 93 3.67 -23.84 15.93
CA GLY A 93 4.47 -25.06 16.11
C GLY A 93 5.68 -25.02 15.18
N ALA A 94 6.79 -25.65 15.57
CA ALA A 94 8.02 -25.61 14.78
C ALA A 94 7.80 -26.18 13.36
N ALA A 95 8.26 -25.45 12.34
CA ALA A 95 8.16 -25.87 10.95
C ALA A 95 8.97 -27.16 10.69
N PRO A 96 8.53 -28.03 9.77
CA PRO A 96 9.27 -29.25 9.42
C PRO A 96 10.55 -28.89 8.64
N HIS A 97 11.72 -29.14 9.24
CA HIS A 97 12.98 -29.07 8.50
C HIS A 97 13.06 -30.20 7.47
N PRO A 98 13.49 -29.94 6.22
CA PRO A 98 13.83 -31.01 5.28
C PRO A 98 15.06 -31.78 5.80
N ASN A 99 14.99 -33.12 5.77
CA ASN A 99 16.07 -33.96 6.27
C ASN A 99 17.32 -33.86 5.37
N PRO A 100 18.55 -33.81 5.94
CA PRO A 100 19.78 -33.94 5.18
C PRO A 100 19.92 -35.36 4.59
N PRO A 101 20.65 -35.53 3.47
CA PRO A 101 20.82 -36.82 2.82
C PRO A 101 21.59 -37.83 3.69
N PRO A 102 21.27 -39.14 3.60
CA PRO A 102 21.76 -40.14 4.55
C PRO A 102 23.26 -40.48 4.36
N GLY A 103 24.05 -40.25 5.40
CA GLY A 103 25.44 -40.71 5.50
C GLY A 103 25.56 -42.16 5.99
N THR A 104 26.61 -42.87 5.55
CA THR A 104 26.88 -44.27 5.92
C THR A 104 27.16 -44.47 7.42
N PRO A 105 26.64 -45.54 8.06
CA PRO A 105 26.82 -45.79 9.49
C PRO A 105 28.14 -46.51 9.84
N ALA A 106 28.68 -46.19 11.02
CA ALA A 106 29.74 -46.93 11.72
C ALA A 106 29.46 -46.89 13.25
N PRO A 107 29.93 -47.85 14.07
CA PRO A 107 29.06 -48.41 15.11
C PRO A 107 29.52 -48.24 16.58
N GLY A 108 28.57 -48.46 17.51
CA GLY A 108 28.83 -48.85 18.91
C GLY A 108 28.12 -48.00 19.96
N GLY A 109 27.29 -48.61 20.83
CA GLY A 109 26.59 -47.88 21.91
C GLY A 109 25.43 -48.61 22.58
N GLU A 110 25.71 -49.71 23.30
CA GLU A 110 24.78 -50.33 24.27
C GLU A 110 24.59 -49.43 25.52
N ALA A 111 23.55 -49.51 26.36
CA ALA A 111 22.20 -50.10 26.25
C ALA A 111 21.36 -49.68 27.49
N GLY A 112 20.05 -49.97 27.48
CA GLY A 112 19.16 -49.89 28.64
C GLY A 112 18.14 -48.74 28.60
N GLY A 113 16.83 -48.92 28.82
CA GLY A 113 16.08 -50.16 29.06
C GLY A 113 15.28 -50.12 30.38
N ARG A 114 13.96 -49.91 30.28
CA ARG A 114 12.96 -50.21 31.33
C ARG A 114 11.55 -50.14 30.77
N GLU A 115 10.87 -51.28 30.76
CA GLU A 115 9.44 -51.39 30.45
C GLU A 115 8.58 -51.02 31.67
N ARG A 116 7.35 -50.53 31.42
CA ARG A 116 6.13 -50.90 32.17
C ARG A 116 4.93 -50.85 31.23
N ALA A 117 3.91 -51.68 31.49
CA ALA A 117 2.78 -51.92 30.59
C ALA A 117 1.45 -52.12 31.35
N GLY A 118 0.33 -52.08 30.62
CA GLY A 118 -0.93 -52.74 30.98
C GLY A 118 -2.10 -51.85 31.45
N GLY A 119 -3.33 -52.24 31.08
CA GLY A 119 -4.61 -51.61 31.44
C GLY A 119 -5.15 -50.69 30.32
N GLU A 120 -5.89 -51.17 29.29
CA GLU A 120 -7.23 -51.81 29.25
C GLU A 120 -8.42 -50.88 29.55
N ALA A 121 -9.56 -51.16 28.90
CA ALA A 121 -10.71 -50.25 28.75
C ALA A 121 -12.03 -50.83 29.32
N ALA A 122 -13.07 -49.99 29.43
CA ALA A 122 -14.44 -50.39 29.80
C ALA A 122 -15.51 -49.43 29.23
N ASP A 123 -16.74 -49.91 29.08
CA ASP A 123 -17.83 -49.28 28.30
C ASP A 123 -18.81 -48.37 29.08
N GLY A 124 -19.26 -47.31 28.39
CA GLY A 124 -20.67 -46.84 28.37
C GLY A 124 -21.27 -46.16 29.62
N PRO A 125 -22.57 -45.77 29.57
CA PRO A 125 -23.53 -45.90 28.47
C PRO A 125 -24.07 -44.55 27.92
N THR A 126 -24.94 -44.64 26.89
CA THR A 126 -25.64 -43.53 26.22
C THR A 126 -26.86 -42.99 26.95
N ASN A 127 -27.23 -41.72 26.72
CA ASN A 127 -28.65 -41.31 26.63
C ASN A 127 -28.84 -40.09 25.69
N SER A 128 -30.07 -39.82 25.25
CA SER A 128 -30.39 -38.99 24.08
C SER A 128 -31.08 -37.63 24.37
N ASP A 129 -31.38 -36.91 23.27
CA ASP A 129 -32.41 -35.88 23.09
C ASP A 129 -32.23 -34.46 23.67
N ARG A 130 -31.72 -33.57 22.80
CA ARG A 130 -32.31 -32.23 22.54
C ARG A 130 -31.99 -31.75 21.12
N PRO A 131 -32.87 -30.97 20.45
CA PRO A 131 -32.65 -30.47 19.10
C PRO A 131 -31.66 -29.28 19.08
N PRO A 132 -31.05 -28.97 17.92
CA PRO A 132 -30.08 -27.87 17.81
C PRO A 132 -30.76 -26.51 18.05
N GLY A 133 -30.28 -25.79 19.07
CA GLY A 133 -30.62 -24.38 19.25
C GLY A 133 -29.85 -23.52 18.25
N ASN A 134 -30.56 -22.83 17.37
CA ASN A 134 -29.94 -21.96 16.36
C ASN A 134 -29.29 -20.73 17.03
N THR A 135 -27.97 -20.71 17.15
CA THR A 135 -27.19 -19.57 17.65
C THR A 135 -26.32 -19.00 16.53
N THR A 136 -26.85 -17.99 15.84
CA THR A 136 -26.07 -17.09 14.98
C THR A 136 -24.97 -16.41 15.81
N PRO A 137 -23.69 -16.48 15.40
CA PRO A 137 -22.67 -15.59 15.93
C PRO A 137 -22.85 -14.21 15.29
N SER A 138 -23.51 -13.29 15.99
CA SER A 138 -23.37 -11.87 15.72
C SER A 138 -22.24 -11.28 16.57
N ASP A 139 -21.78 -10.09 16.19
CA ASP A 139 -21.09 -9.14 17.07
C ASP A 139 -19.80 -9.62 17.74
N LYS A 140 -18.81 -9.98 16.91
CA LYS A 140 -17.38 -9.85 17.22
C LYS A 140 -16.59 -9.24 16.07
N ALA A 141 -17.02 -8.07 15.60
CA ALA A 141 -16.08 -7.15 14.95
C ALA A 141 -15.06 -6.69 16.01
N ALA A 142 -13.77 -6.88 15.74
CA ALA A 142 -12.68 -6.62 16.69
C ALA A 142 -11.45 -6.10 15.93
N ASP A 143 -10.69 -5.21 16.60
CA ASP A 143 -9.63 -4.39 16.01
C ASP A 143 -8.49 -5.19 15.34
N HIS A 144 -8.50 -5.28 14.01
CA HIS A 144 -7.42 -5.82 13.19
C HIS A 144 -7.16 -4.96 11.95
N ASP A 145 -5.89 -4.84 11.56
CA ASP A 145 -5.46 -4.10 10.37
C ASP A 145 -5.91 -4.84 9.10
N GLY A 146 -6.65 -4.16 8.22
CA GLY A 146 -7.45 -4.82 7.18
C GLY A 146 -6.63 -5.66 6.20
N GLY A 147 -5.39 -5.25 5.90
CA GLY A 147 -4.50 -5.96 4.98
C GLY A 147 -3.98 -7.31 5.51
N ASP A 148 -4.03 -7.55 6.82
CA ASP A 148 -3.64 -8.85 7.39
C ASP A 148 -4.82 -9.83 7.38
N VAL A 149 -6.06 -9.34 7.50
CA VAL A 149 -7.28 -10.16 7.35
C VAL A 149 -7.46 -10.61 5.89
N GLU A 150 -7.32 -9.69 4.93
CA GLU A 150 -7.34 -9.99 3.49
C GLU A 150 -6.23 -11.00 3.11
N GLY A 151 -5.04 -10.86 3.71
CA GLY A 151 -3.93 -11.81 3.53
C GLY A 151 -4.20 -13.22 4.05
N VAL A 152 -4.95 -13.36 5.16
CA VAL A 152 -5.40 -14.68 5.66
C VAL A 152 -6.41 -15.31 4.70
N GLU A 153 -7.44 -14.57 4.29
CA GLU A 153 -8.48 -15.09 3.38
C GLU A 153 -7.91 -15.57 2.04
N VAL A 154 -6.93 -14.84 1.48
CA VAL A 154 -6.20 -15.25 0.27
C VAL A 154 -5.45 -16.56 0.47
N LEU A 155 -4.70 -16.71 1.58
CA LEU A 155 -3.92 -17.92 1.85
C LEU A 155 -4.81 -19.13 2.18
N GLU A 156 -5.94 -18.95 2.87
CA GLU A 156 -6.92 -20.01 3.10
C GLU A 156 -7.59 -20.46 1.80
N ALA A 157 -7.99 -19.52 0.92
CA ALA A 157 -8.57 -19.85 -0.39
C ALA A 157 -7.58 -20.63 -1.28
N LEU A 158 -6.29 -20.27 -1.24
CA LEU A 158 -5.22 -20.98 -1.94
C LEU A 158 -4.93 -22.36 -1.33
N ALA A 159 -5.00 -22.52 -0.01
CA ALA A 159 -4.87 -23.81 0.65
C ALA A 159 -6.03 -24.76 0.29
N VAL A 160 -7.26 -24.24 0.20
CA VAL A 160 -8.43 -25.01 -0.31
C VAL A 160 -8.24 -25.40 -1.77
N MET A 161 -7.75 -24.49 -2.62
CA MET A 161 -7.49 -24.77 -4.04
C MET A 161 -6.39 -25.82 -4.22
N ALA A 162 -5.28 -25.74 -3.48
CA ALA A 162 -4.22 -26.75 -3.49
C ALA A 162 -4.67 -28.12 -2.95
N GLY A 163 -5.70 -28.14 -2.11
CA GLY A 163 -6.32 -29.34 -1.55
C GLY A 163 -7.38 -30.00 -2.44
N ASP A 164 -7.69 -29.45 -3.62
CA ASP A 164 -8.76 -29.97 -4.48
C ASP A 164 -8.48 -31.43 -4.93
N PRO A 165 -9.39 -32.39 -4.65
CA PRO A 165 -9.26 -33.77 -5.11
C PRO A 165 -9.06 -33.90 -6.63
N VAL A 166 -9.63 -33.02 -7.45
CA VAL A 166 -9.52 -33.07 -8.91
C VAL A 166 -8.07 -32.88 -9.37
N LEU A 167 -7.33 -31.96 -8.76
CA LEU A 167 -5.91 -31.74 -9.06
C LEU A 167 -5.07 -32.99 -8.71
N ARG A 168 -5.40 -33.65 -7.59
CA ARG A 168 -4.76 -34.91 -7.17
C ARG A 168 -5.08 -36.04 -8.14
N GLU A 169 -6.36 -36.25 -8.48
CA GLU A 169 -6.81 -37.31 -9.39
C GLU A 169 -6.21 -37.17 -10.81
N ASP A 170 -6.06 -35.94 -11.31
CA ASP A 170 -5.41 -35.66 -12.60
C ASP A 170 -3.88 -35.86 -12.55
N ALA A 171 -3.19 -35.43 -11.49
CA ALA A 171 -1.77 -35.70 -11.32
C ALA A 171 -1.50 -37.22 -11.24
N GLU A 172 -2.28 -37.93 -10.43
CA GLU A 172 -2.23 -39.40 -10.41
C GLU A 172 -2.58 -40.03 -11.77
N ARG A 173 -3.47 -39.42 -12.57
CA ARG A 173 -3.79 -39.88 -13.93
C ARG A 173 -2.60 -39.74 -14.87
N TYR A 174 -1.80 -38.68 -14.78
CA TYR A 174 -0.55 -38.55 -15.54
C TYR A 174 0.49 -39.60 -15.10
N VAL A 175 0.59 -39.91 -13.80
CA VAL A 175 1.41 -41.04 -13.32
C VAL A 175 0.91 -42.39 -13.87
N ARG A 176 -0.40 -42.62 -13.89
CA ARG A 176 -1.03 -43.78 -14.56
C ARG A 176 -0.79 -43.83 -16.08
N GLN A 177 -0.36 -42.73 -16.69
CA GLN A 177 0.00 -42.62 -18.11
C GLN A 177 1.51 -42.66 -18.37
N GLY A 178 2.35 -42.73 -17.32
CA GLY A 178 3.80 -42.92 -17.42
C GLY A 178 4.67 -41.68 -17.16
N SER A 179 4.09 -40.56 -16.74
CA SER A 179 4.85 -39.41 -16.23
C SER A 179 5.37 -39.67 -14.81
N ASP A 180 6.57 -39.19 -14.48
CA ASP A 180 7.01 -39.09 -13.09
C ASP A 180 6.21 -38.04 -12.29
N ALA A 181 6.23 -38.13 -10.96
CA ALA A 181 5.45 -37.28 -10.06
C ALA A 181 5.61 -35.77 -10.30
N VAL A 182 6.80 -35.32 -10.69
CA VAL A 182 7.11 -33.90 -10.90
C VAL A 182 6.43 -33.39 -12.17
N HIS A 183 6.59 -34.13 -13.28
CA HIS A 183 5.93 -33.81 -14.55
C HIS A 183 4.41 -34.04 -14.50
N ALA A 184 3.94 -34.94 -13.64
CA ALA A 184 2.53 -35.20 -13.41
C ALA A 184 1.83 -34.07 -12.65
N LEU A 185 2.46 -33.52 -11.61
CA LEU A 185 2.00 -32.30 -10.94
C LEU A 185 2.00 -31.11 -11.90
N ASP A 186 3.12 -30.88 -12.60
CA ASP A 186 3.26 -29.81 -13.58
C ASP A 186 2.16 -29.82 -14.65
N ALA A 187 1.92 -30.97 -15.27
CA ALA A 187 0.90 -31.15 -16.31
C ALA A 187 -0.54 -31.05 -15.78
N ALA A 188 -0.79 -31.42 -14.52
CA ALA A 188 -2.11 -31.26 -13.89
C ALA A 188 -2.45 -29.79 -13.67
N PHE A 189 -1.62 -29.06 -12.91
CA PHE A 189 -1.88 -27.63 -12.64
C PHE A 189 -1.89 -26.81 -13.94
N SER A 190 -0.96 -27.05 -14.87
CA SER A 190 -0.91 -26.33 -16.15
C SER A 190 -2.18 -26.51 -17.00
N ALA A 191 -2.79 -27.70 -16.97
CA ALA A 191 -4.03 -27.96 -17.70
C ALA A 191 -5.24 -27.22 -17.11
N HIS A 192 -5.33 -27.16 -15.77
CA HIS A 192 -6.39 -26.41 -15.09
C HIS A 192 -6.18 -24.89 -15.20
N ALA A 193 -4.95 -24.40 -15.06
CA ALA A 193 -4.62 -22.99 -15.28
C ALA A 193 -4.94 -22.54 -16.72
N ALA A 194 -4.55 -23.32 -17.74
CA ALA A 194 -4.89 -23.04 -19.13
C ALA A 194 -6.41 -23.05 -19.39
N THR A 195 -7.16 -23.91 -18.69
CA THR A 195 -8.62 -23.96 -18.78
C THR A 195 -9.26 -22.71 -18.19
N LEU A 196 -8.81 -22.25 -17.01
CA LEU A 196 -9.31 -21.02 -16.39
C LEU A 196 -8.94 -19.76 -17.20
N ALA A 197 -7.71 -19.68 -17.69
CA ALA A 197 -7.27 -18.60 -18.58
C ALA A 197 -8.10 -18.53 -19.87
N GLY A 198 -8.47 -19.68 -20.43
CA GLY A 198 -9.33 -19.79 -21.63
C GLY A 198 -10.79 -19.35 -21.42
N LEU A 199 -11.25 -19.20 -20.18
CA LEU A 199 -12.59 -18.70 -19.85
C LEU A 199 -12.63 -17.17 -19.66
N GLY A 200 -11.49 -16.53 -19.40
CA GLY A 200 -11.36 -15.07 -19.32
C GLY A 200 -11.97 -14.42 -18.07
N GLY A 201 -11.91 -13.09 -18.03
CA GLY A 201 -12.38 -12.27 -16.90
C GLY A 201 -11.75 -12.69 -15.56
N TYR A 202 -12.55 -12.67 -14.49
CA TYR A 202 -12.14 -13.08 -13.13
C TYR A 202 -11.54 -14.50 -13.05
N LEU A 203 -11.92 -15.41 -13.97
CA LEU A 203 -11.36 -16.76 -13.99
C LEU A 203 -9.90 -16.77 -14.51
N ALA A 204 -9.51 -15.81 -15.35
CA ALA A 204 -8.11 -15.67 -15.78
C ALA A 204 -7.18 -15.21 -14.64
N GLU A 205 -7.69 -14.48 -13.64
CA GLU A 205 -6.93 -14.13 -12.42
C GLU A 205 -6.64 -15.40 -11.61
N ARG A 206 -7.63 -16.30 -11.47
CA ARG A 206 -7.49 -17.62 -10.84
C ARG A 206 -6.57 -18.59 -11.60
N ALA A 207 -6.22 -18.31 -12.86
CA ALA A 207 -5.17 -19.06 -13.55
C ALA A 207 -3.77 -18.74 -13.02
N ALA A 208 -3.53 -17.51 -12.54
CA ALA A 208 -2.26 -17.13 -11.92
C ALA A 208 -2.09 -17.77 -10.52
N ASP A 209 -3.18 -17.90 -9.76
CA ASP A 209 -3.21 -18.66 -8.50
C ASP A 209 -2.73 -20.11 -8.70
N LEU A 210 -3.31 -20.83 -9.68
CA LEU A 210 -2.90 -22.21 -10.00
C LEU A 210 -1.45 -22.30 -10.49
N GLU A 211 -0.97 -21.28 -11.20
CA GLU A 211 0.41 -21.23 -11.70
C GLU A 211 1.43 -21.05 -10.55
N ASP A 212 1.11 -20.26 -9.52
CA ASP A 212 1.90 -20.16 -8.30
C ASP A 212 1.87 -21.48 -7.50
N LEU A 213 0.68 -22.06 -7.31
CA LEU A 213 0.52 -23.36 -6.64
C LEU A 213 1.30 -24.49 -7.37
N ARG A 214 1.36 -24.47 -8.71
CA ARG A 214 2.19 -25.38 -9.52
C ARG A 214 3.66 -25.27 -9.13
N HIS A 215 4.20 -24.05 -9.09
CA HIS A 215 5.60 -23.82 -8.75
C HIS A 215 5.93 -24.28 -7.33
N ARG A 216 5.03 -24.06 -6.36
CA ARG A 216 5.21 -24.57 -4.99
C ARG A 216 5.14 -26.10 -4.92
N ALA A 217 4.14 -26.74 -5.55
CA ALA A 217 3.99 -28.19 -5.57
C ALA A 217 5.21 -28.90 -6.21
N VAL A 218 5.71 -28.37 -7.33
CA VAL A 218 6.92 -28.86 -8.00
C VAL A 218 8.17 -28.66 -7.12
N ALA A 219 8.28 -27.53 -6.41
CA ALA A 219 9.39 -27.30 -5.48
C ALA A 219 9.39 -28.32 -4.31
N PHE A 220 8.22 -28.59 -3.71
CA PHE A 220 8.08 -29.64 -2.70
C PHE A 220 8.45 -31.03 -3.24
N ALA A 221 7.95 -31.40 -4.42
CA ALA A 221 8.24 -32.69 -5.05
C ALA A 221 9.73 -32.88 -5.42
N LEU A 222 10.47 -31.79 -5.63
CA LEU A 222 11.92 -31.79 -5.89
C LEU A 222 12.78 -31.58 -4.64
N GLY A 223 12.20 -31.29 -3.48
CA GLY A 223 12.93 -30.93 -2.26
C GLY A 223 13.69 -29.60 -2.36
N LEU A 224 13.24 -28.70 -3.23
CA LEU A 224 13.84 -27.38 -3.46
C LEU A 224 13.30 -26.32 -2.46
N PRO A 225 14.01 -25.19 -2.28
CA PRO A 225 13.43 -24.02 -1.62
C PRO A 225 12.13 -23.61 -2.31
N VAL A 226 11.04 -23.57 -1.53
CA VAL A 226 9.70 -23.24 -2.03
C VAL A 226 9.63 -21.74 -2.34
N PRO A 227 8.99 -21.32 -3.45
CA PRO A 227 8.74 -19.92 -3.75
C PRO A 227 8.06 -19.16 -2.61
N GLY A 228 8.30 -17.85 -2.56
CA GLY A 228 7.71 -16.93 -1.58
C GLY A 228 8.64 -16.44 -0.48
N VAL A 229 8.10 -15.57 0.38
CA VAL A 229 8.90 -14.79 1.34
C VAL A 229 9.68 -15.71 2.30
N PRO A 230 11.02 -15.54 2.39
CA PRO A 230 11.88 -16.34 3.26
C PRO A 230 11.91 -15.79 4.69
N ALA A 231 12.19 -16.68 5.66
CA ALA A 231 12.29 -16.34 7.08
C ALA A 231 13.71 -16.64 7.63
N PRO A 232 14.70 -15.77 7.38
CA PRO A 232 16.10 -16.00 7.78
C PRO A 232 16.38 -15.77 9.28
N GLY A 233 15.40 -15.30 10.06
CA GLY A 233 15.55 -15.03 11.50
C GLY A 233 16.33 -13.76 11.84
N HIS A 234 16.57 -12.89 10.85
CA HIS A 234 17.14 -11.55 11.03
C HIS A 234 16.53 -10.58 10.01
N PRO A 235 16.56 -9.26 10.24
CA PRO A 235 16.10 -8.29 9.27
C PRO A 235 16.89 -8.31 7.95
N PHE A 236 16.23 -8.11 6.82
CA PHE A 236 16.80 -8.28 5.48
C PHE A 236 16.11 -7.41 4.42
N VAL A 237 16.74 -7.25 3.25
CA VAL A 237 16.10 -6.68 2.06
C VAL A 237 15.67 -7.82 1.14
N LEU A 238 14.38 -7.91 0.84
CA LEU A 238 13.83 -8.95 -0.04
C LEU A 238 14.09 -8.57 -1.51
N VAL A 239 14.67 -9.51 -2.26
CA VAL A 239 14.85 -9.41 -3.71
C VAL A 239 14.06 -10.51 -4.41
N ALA A 240 13.28 -10.18 -5.44
CA ALA A 240 12.47 -11.14 -6.20
C ALA A 240 12.36 -10.77 -7.69
N GLU A 241 11.86 -11.67 -8.53
CA GLU A 241 11.46 -11.31 -9.89
C GLU A 241 10.17 -10.46 -9.86
N ASP A 242 9.12 -11.00 -9.25
CA ASP A 242 7.88 -10.33 -8.85
C ASP A 242 7.31 -11.03 -7.58
N LEU A 243 6.19 -10.57 -7.02
CA LEU A 243 5.50 -11.21 -5.89
C LEU A 243 4.05 -11.58 -6.26
N SER A 244 3.62 -12.78 -5.91
CA SER A 244 2.19 -13.16 -5.94
C SER A 244 1.43 -12.51 -4.75
N PRO A 245 0.08 -12.44 -4.79
CA PRO A 245 -0.71 -12.03 -3.63
C PRO A 245 -0.37 -12.83 -2.35
N ALA A 246 -0.19 -14.16 -2.47
CA ALA A 246 0.25 -15.04 -1.38
C ALA A 246 1.61 -14.63 -0.79
N ASP A 247 2.57 -14.23 -1.62
CA ASP A 247 3.87 -13.77 -1.15
C ASP A 247 3.75 -12.43 -0.44
N THR A 248 2.92 -11.52 -0.96
CA THR A 248 2.71 -10.22 -0.30
C THR A 248 1.99 -10.32 1.05
N ALA A 249 1.14 -11.33 1.25
CA ALA A 249 0.58 -11.66 2.56
C ALA A 249 1.70 -12.04 3.55
N GLY A 250 2.69 -12.84 3.12
CA GLY A 250 3.83 -13.29 3.93
C GLY A 250 4.91 -12.25 4.28
N LEU A 251 4.73 -10.96 3.97
CA LEU A 251 5.72 -9.90 4.23
C LEU A 251 5.74 -9.46 5.71
N GLY A 252 6.45 -10.24 6.53
CA GLY A 252 6.65 -9.97 7.96
C GLY A 252 7.58 -8.80 8.30
N PRO A 253 7.68 -8.41 9.59
CA PRO A 253 8.35 -7.19 10.05
C PRO A 253 9.89 -7.19 9.92
N ASP A 254 10.50 -8.34 9.61
CA ASP A 254 11.93 -8.44 9.30
C ASP A 254 12.28 -7.94 7.88
N VAL A 255 11.30 -7.77 6.99
CA VAL A 255 11.53 -7.19 5.66
C VAL A 255 11.76 -5.69 5.80
N LEU A 256 13.00 -5.24 5.59
CA LEU A 256 13.42 -3.84 5.71
C LEU A 256 13.08 -3.01 4.46
N ALA A 257 13.13 -3.66 3.29
CA ALA A 257 12.81 -3.10 1.99
C ALA A 257 12.54 -4.23 0.99
N LEU A 258 11.95 -3.88 -0.15
CA LEU A 258 11.60 -4.80 -1.24
C LEU A 258 12.15 -4.29 -2.58
N VAL A 259 12.83 -5.14 -3.34
CA VAL A 259 13.30 -4.81 -4.69
C VAL A 259 12.90 -5.92 -5.66
N THR A 260 12.12 -5.58 -6.70
CA THR A 260 11.72 -6.54 -7.74
C THR A 260 12.35 -6.22 -9.09
N GLU A 261 12.74 -7.25 -9.83
CA GLU A 261 13.26 -7.10 -11.20
C GLU A 261 12.15 -6.73 -12.21
N ARG A 262 10.90 -7.07 -11.89
CA ARG A 262 9.69 -6.76 -12.67
C ARG A 262 8.68 -5.98 -11.81
N GLY A 263 7.41 -5.98 -12.19
CA GLY A 263 6.38 -5.12 -11.61
C GLY A 263 6.37 -3.68 -12.16
N GLY A 264 5.35 -2.92 -11.76
CA GLY A 264 5.15 -1.51 -12.14
C GLY A 264 4.55 -0.69 -10.99
N PRO A 265 4.41 0.63 -11.14
CA PRO A 265 4.01 1.54 -10.06
C PRO A 265 2.57 1.38 -9.58
N THR A 266 1.76 0.55 -10.26
CA THR A 266 0.41 0.13 -9.86
C THR A 266 0.27 -1.39 -9.74
N SER A 267 1.36 -2.13 -9.59
CA SER A 267 1.31 -3.57 -9.24
C SER A 267 0.80 -3.75 -7.81
N HIS A 268 0.25 -4.94 -7.50
CA HIS A 268 -0.16 -5.31 -6.15
C HIS A 268 0.99 -5.13 -5.15
N THR A 269 2.18 -5.58 -5.54
CA THR A 269 3.49 -5.37 -4.89
C THR A 269 3.76 -3.91 -4.52
N ALA A 270 3.56 -2.98 -5.46
CA ALA A 270 3.78 -1.54 -5.25
C ALA A 270 2.72 -0.90 -4.34
N ILE A 271 1.45 -1.28 -4.52
CA ILE A 271 0.31 -0.77 -3.72
C ILE A 271 0.48 -1.19 -2.25
N LEU A 272 0.80 -2.46 -1.99
CA LEU A 272 0.99 -2.99 -0.65
C LEU A 272 2.25 -2.44 0.03
N ALA A 273 3.35 -2.24 -0.72
CA ALA A 273 4.55 -1.57 -0.19
C ALA A 273 4.27 -0.11 0.22
N ARG A 274 3.43 0.63 -0.52
CA ARG A 274 2.92 1.95 -0.11
C ARG A 274 2.09 1.86 1.17
N GLY A 275 1.12 0.94 1.22
CA GLY A 275 0.21 0.76 2.36
C GLY A 275 0.95 0.46 3.67
N ARG A 276 1.88 -0.50 3.65
CA ARG A 276 2.69 -0.87 4.82
C ARG A 276 3.89 0.06 5.11
N GLY A 277 4.11 1.11 4.30
CA GLY A 277 5.25 2.03 4.48
C GLY A 277 6.63 1.39 4.33
N LEU A 278 6.70 0.30 3.57
CA LEU A 278 7.90 -0.48 3.30
C LEU A 278 8.64 0.12 2.09
N PRO A 279 9.89 0.62 2.21
CA PRO A 279 10.61 1.19 1.07
C PRO A 279 10.81 0.16 -0.04
N ALA A 280 10.37 0.48 -1.26
CA ALA A 280 10.38 -0.46 -2.36
C ALA A 280 10.71 0.16 -3.72
N VAL A 281 11.36 -0.65 -4.56
CA VAL A 281 11.78 -0.32 -5.93
C VAL A 281 11.40 -1.48 -6.85
N VAL A 282 10.62 -1.22 -7.90
CA VAL A 282 10.20 -2.23 -8.88
C VAL A 282 10.91 -2.03 -10.22
N ALA A 283 10.84 -3.00 -11.13
CA ALA A 283 11.52 -2.95 -12.44
C ALA A 283 13.05 -2.71 -12.36
N CYS A 284 13.70 -3.18 -11.28
CA CYS A 284 15.11 -2.94 -10.99
C CYS A 284 16.00 -3.98 -11.71
N ALA A 285 16.33 -3.72 -12.97
CA ALA A 285 17.02 -4.68 -13.84
C ALA A 285 18.40 -5.11 -13.29
N GLY A 286 18.64 -6.42 -13.23
CA GLY A 286 19.88 -7.02 -12.75
C GLY A 286 20.01 -7.09 -11.24
N VAL A 287 18.92 -6.97 -10.48
CA VAL A 287 18.89 -7.17 -9.02
C VAL A 287 18.92 -8.66 -8.62
N SER A 288 18.28 -9.55 -9.39
CA SER A 288 18.24 -10.99 -9.10
C SER A 288 19.62 -11.68 -9.19
N ALA A 289 20.57 -11.01 -9.86
CA ALA A 289 21.98 -11.42 -9.96
C ALA A 289 22.83 -11.06 -8.73
N LEU A 290 22.26 -10.36 -7.73
CA LEU A 290 22.93 -10.14 -6.44
C LEU A 290 22.99 -11.45 -5.64
N ALA A 291 24.06 -11.62 -4.85
CA ALA A 291 24.20 -12.77 -3.97
C ALA A 291 23.53 -12.50 -2.61
N ASP A 292 22.90 -13.52 -2.03
CA ASP A 292 22.38 -13.50 -0.67
C ASP A 292 23.49 -13.11 0.34
N GLY A 293 23.13 -12.29 1.32
CA GLY A 293 24.07 -11.65 2.25
C GLY A 293 24.73 -10.37 1.73
N THR A 294 24.62 -10.02 0.44
CA THR A 294 25.16 -8.74 -0.08
C THR A 294 24.46 -7.56 0.59
N VAL A 295 25.21 -6.68 1.27
CA VAL A 295 24.63 -5.49 1.90
C VAL A 295 24.31 -4.44 0.84
N ILE A 296 23.04 -4.04 0.77
CA ILE A 296 22.54 -3.00 -0.13
C ILE A 296 21.80 -1.90 0.64
N GLY A 297 21.78 -0.70 0.08
CA GLY A 297 20.89 0.40 0.45
C GLY A 297 19.80 0.58 -0.60
N VAL A 298 18.57 0.86 -0.17
CA VAL A 298 17.40 1.06 -1.02
C VAL A 298 16.77 2.41 -0.69
N ASP A 299 16.56 3.26 -1.70
CA ASP A 299 15.74 4.47 -1.62
C ASP A 299 14.49 4.26 -2.50
N GLY A 300 13.37 3.94 -1.85
CA GLY A 300 12.11 3.67 -2.53
C GLY A 300 11.41 4.92 -3.08
N ALA A 301 11.92 6.13 -2.79
CA ALA A 301 11.41 7.37 -3.39
C ALA A 301 12.18 7.76 -4.67
N THR A 302 13.48 7.44 -4.77
CA THR A 302 14.27 7.73 -5.98
C THR A 302 14.41 6.55 -6.95
N GLY A 303 14.10 5.32 -6.50
CA GLY A 303 14.36 4.12 -7.28
C GLY A 303 15.82 3.64 -7.25
N GLU A 304 16.67 4.27 -6.44
CA GLU A 304 18.09 3.93 -6.35
C GLU A 304 18.34 2.74 -5.41
N VAL A 305 19.15 1.79 -5.87
CA VAL A 305 19.67 0.68 -5.07
C VAL A 305 21.21 0.69 -5.13
N VAL A 306 21.85 0.98 -3.99
CA VAL A 306 23.32 1.03 -3.86
C VAL A 306 23.82 -0.31 -3.33
N VAL A 307 24.71 -0.96 -4.08
CA VAL A 307 25.18 -2.32 -3.85
C VAL A 307 26.62 -2.34 -3.33
N GLY A 308 26.86 -3.11 -2.27
CA GLY A 308 28.20 -3.27 -1.67
C GLY A 308 28.51 -2.22 -0.61
N LEU A 309 27.50 -1.78 0.16
CA LEU A 309 27.69 -0.83 1.25
C LEU A 309 28.57 -1.41 2.37
N THR A 310 29.33 -0.55 3.04
CA THR A 310 29.97 -0.92 4.32
C THR A 310 28.93 -1.01 5.44
N GLU A 311 29.28 -1.68 6.54
CA GLU A 311 28.46 -1.68 7.76
C GLU A 311 28.27 -0.26 8.33
N GLU A 312 29.24 0.64 8.13
CA GLU A 312 29.13 2.03 8.58
C GLU A 312 28.13 2.83 7.74
N ASP A 313 28.14 2.66 6.42
CA ASP A 313 27.20 3.31 5.49
C ASP A 313 25.78 2.79 5.65
N ALA A 314 25.61 1.47 5.74
CA ALA A 314 24.32 0.84 6.03
C ALA A 314 23.80 1.29 7.41
N GLY A 315 24.66 1.28 8.42
CA GLY A 315 24.34 1.80 9.75
C GLY A 315 23.98 3.29 9.76
N ARG A 316 24.60 4.11 8.88
CA ARG A 316 24.25 5.53 8.71
C ARG A 316 22.83 5.68 8.16
N ILE A 317 22.49 4.96 7.07
CA ILE A 317 21.14 4.98 6.47
C ILE A 317 20.07 4.59 7.50
N VAL A 318 20.29 3.51 8.27
CA VAL A 318 19.35 3.04 9.30
C VAL A 318 19.18 4.07 10.43
N ARG A 319 20.25 4.75 10.86
CA ARG A 319 20.18 5.83 11.87
C ARG A 319 19.43 7.06 11.34
N GLU A 320 19.70 7.45 10.09
CA GLU A 320 19.07 8.60 9.43
C GLU A 320 17.57 8.39 9.22
N GLU A 321 17.14 7.23 8.70
CA GLU A 321 15.72 6.94 8.52
C GLU A 321 15.00 6.80 9.86
N ARG A 322 15.61 6.18 10.90
CA ARG A 322 15.01 6.14 12.24
C ARG A 322 14.79 7.55 12.80
N ALA A 323 15.76 8.45 12.65
CA ALA A 323 15.62 9.85 13.08
C ALA A 323 14.58 10.61 12.26
N ARG A 324 14.49 10.36 10.95
CA ARG A 324 13.47 10.91 10.05
C ARG A 324 12.07 10.44 10.43
N ARG A 325 11.85 9.14 10.61
CA ARG A 325 10.57 8.55 11.05
C ARG A 325 10.13 9.13 12.40
N ALA A 326 11.03 9.26 13.37
CA ALA A 326 10.73 9.90 14.66
C ALA A 326 10.30 11.38 14.51
N ARG A 327 10.99 12.15 13.65
CA ARG A 327 10.62 13.55 13.36
C ARG A 327 9.24 13.66 12.71
N LEU A 328 8.96 12.82 11.70
CA LEU A 328 7.69 12.76 11.00
C LEU A 328 6.53 12.39 11.95
N ALA A 329 6.75 11.41 12.84
CA ALA A 329 5.79 10.98 13.84
C ALA A 329 5.51 12.05 14.91
N ALA A 330 6.47 12.94 15.19
CA ALA A 330 6.31 14.07 16.11
C ALA A 330 5.70 15.32 15.45
N ALA A 331 5.90 15.53 14.14
CA ALA A 331 5.41 16.71 13.43
C ALA A 331 3.86 16.80 13.40
N ARG A 332 3.31 17.99 13.66
CA ARG A 332 1.86 18.27 13.68
C ARG A 332 1.55 19.63 13.03
N GLY A 333 0.29 19.82 12.66
CA GLY A 333 -0.23 21.04 12.06
C GLY A 333 -0.31 21.00 10.54
N ARG A 334 -1.02 22.02 10.00
CA ARG A 334 -1.32 22.24 8.57
C ARG A 334 -0.08 22.48 7.72
N GLY A 335 -0.19 22.13 6.43
CA GLY A 335 0.86 22.32 5.43
C GLY A 335 1.26 23.78 5.24
N ARG A 336 2.57 24.01 5.13
CA ARG A 336 3.17 25.29 4.75
C ARG A 336 4.59 25.09 4.25
N THR A 337 5.07 26.05 3.47
CA THR A 337 6.49 26.19 3.14
C THR A 337 7.30 26.72 4.34
N ARG A 338 8.62 26.64 4.24
CA ARG A 338 9.61 27.20 5.19
C ARG A 338 9.48 28.72 5.39
N ASP A 339 9.12 29.46 4.33
CA ASP A 339 8.80 30.90 4.37
C ASP A 339 7.33 31.20 4.76
N GLY A 340 6.56 30.17 5.11
CA GLY A 340 5.23 30.30 5.73
C GLY A 340 4.05 30.41 4.78
N HIS A 341 4.25 30.26 3.46
CA HIS A 341 3.15 30.18 2.50
C HIS A 341 2.30 28.94 2.81
N PRO A 342 0.98 29.09 3.06
CA PRO A 342 0.12 27.98 3.43
C PRO A 342 -0.15 27.08 2.21
N VAL A 343 -0.19 25.76 2.44
CA VAL A 343 -0.55 24.77 1.40
C VAL A 343 -1.61 23.85 1.99
N THR A 344 -2.82 23.91 1.44
CA THR A 344 -3.97 23.17 1.97
C THR A 344 -3.81 21.66 1.73
N LEU A 345 -3.58 20.91 2.81
CA LEU A 345 -3.46 19.45 2.77
C LEU A 345 -4.82 18.80 3.06
N LEU A 346 -5.22 17.85 2.21
CA LEU A 346 -6.53 17.21 2.24
C LEU A 346 -6.39 15.68 2.14
N LEU A 347 -7.45 14.95 2.48
CA LEU A 347 -7.49 13.49 2.37
C LEU A 347 -8.16 12.98 1.10
N ASN A 348 -7.59 11.90 0.57
CA ASN A 348 -8.25 10.96 -0.33
C ASN A 348 -8.82 9.81 0.52
N ILE A 349 -10.10 9.50 0.37
CA ILE A 349 -10.80 8.41 1.09
C ILE A 349 -11.73 7.63 0.16
N GLY A 350 -12.09 6.40 0.55
CA GLY A 350 -13.15 5.59 -0.05
C GLY A 350 -14.26 5.16 0.93
N SER A 351 -14.01 5.28 2.23
CA SER A 351 -14.85 4.81 3.33
C SER A 351 -14.64 5.65 4.60
N ALA A 352 -15.37 5.34 5.68
CA ALA A 352 -15.14 5.95 6.99
C ALA A 352 -13.89 5.40 7.69
N HIS A 353 -13.42 4.20 7.34
CA HIS A 353 -12.23 3.58 7.92
C HIS A 353 -10.94 4.35 7.57
N ASP A 354 -10.91 5.04 6.42
CA ASP A 354 -9.76 5.81 5.93
C ASP A 354 -9.37 7.01 6.81
N PHE A 355 -10.17 7.39 7.81
CA PHE A 355 -9.82 8.43 8.78
C PHE A 355 -8.85 7.96 9.87
N GLN A 356 -8.68 6.64 10.03
CA GLN A 356 -7.77 6.06 11.01
C GLN A 356 -6.31 6.21 10.59
N ARG A 357 -5.40 6.30 11.58
CA ARG A 357 -3.95 6.35 11.34
C ARG A 357 -3.32 4.99 11.63
N PRO A 358 -2.72 4.31 10.64
CA PRO A 358 -1.94 3.10 10.89
C PRO A 358 -0.88 3.32 11.99
N GLY A 359 -0.82 2.40 12.96
CA GLY A 359 0.27 2.32 13.93
C GLY A 359 0.19 3.22 15.18
N GLN A 360 -0.98 3.75 15.59
CA GLN A 360 -1.05 4.51 16.85
C GLN A 360 -0.84 3.64 18.11
N ASP A 361 -1.20 2.36 18.11
CA ASP A 361 -1.18 1.51 19.31
C ASP A 361 0.10 0.68 19.53
N VAL A 362 0.86 0.42 18.46
CA VAL A 362 2.01 -0.50 18.46
C VAL A 362 3.17 -0.02 19.34
N CYS A 363 3.31 1.29 19.55
CA CYS A 363 4.49 1.88 20.21
C CYS A 363 4.46 1.81 21.75
N SER A 364 3.41 1.25 22.37
CA SER A 364 3.18 1.36 23.82
C SER A 364 3.64 0.16 24.67
N THR A 365 3.88 -1.01 24.07
CA THR A 365 3.95 -2.29 24.81
C THR A 365 5.32 -2.98 24.89
N HIS A 366 6.29 -2.62 24.04
CA HIS A 366 7.50 -3.45 23.83
C HIS A 366 8.83 -2.91 24.40
N ASP A 367 8.97 -1.61 24.68
CA ASP A 367 10.26 -1.05 25.16
C ASP A 367 10.42 -1.06 26.69
N SER A 368 9.33 -1.32 27.43
CA SER A 368 9.29 -1.28 28.91
C SER A 368 9.85 -2.52 29.63
N ARG A 369 10.45 -3.48 28.90
CA ARG A 369 10.92 -4.76 29.45
C ARG A 369 12.41 -5.09 29.23
N ARG A 370 13.21 -4.21 28.61
CA ARG A 370 14.67 -4.41 28.47
C ARG A 370 15.52 -3.58 29.44
N THR A 371 14.97 -2.56 30.09
CA THR A 371 15.71 -1.64 30.97
C THR A 371 15.81 -2.10 32.43
N SER A 372 15.32 -3.29 32.78
CA SER A 372 15.14 -3.75 34.17
C SER A 372 16.01 -4.93 34.60
N GLN A 373 16.85 -5.50 33.72
CA GLN A 373 17.71 -6.66 34.07
C GLN A 373 19.19 -6.30 34.34
N ASP A 374 19.73 -5.22 33.77
CA ASP A 374 21.14 -4.82 33.96
C ASP A 374 21.43 -4.13 35.31
N ALA A 375 20.43 -4.00 36.19
CA ALA A 375 20.51 -3.27 37.46
C ALA A 375 20.82 -4.14 38.69
N GLN A 376 21.11 -5.45 38.54
CA GLN A 376 21.26 -6.39 39.66
C GLN A 376 22.56 -7.21 39.67
N SER A 377 23.70 -6.61 39.30
CA SER A 377 25.01 -7.29 39.32
C SER A 377 26.18 -6.44 39.84
N ALA A 378 25.97 -5.67 40.93
CA ALA A 378 27.05 -4.93 41.60
C ALA A 378 26.79 -4.69 43.11
N GLN A 379 27.00 -5.69 43.97
CA GLN A 379 27.16 -5.49 45.42
C GLN A 379 28.50 -6.05 45.88
N GLY A 380 29.38 -5.21 46.44
CA GLY A 380 30.69 -5.66 46.92
C GLY A 380 31.52 -4.58 47.63
N SER A 381 31.47 -4.56 48.97
CA SER A 381 32.42 -3.92 49.91
C SER A 381 32.61 -2.37 49.86
N GLY A 382 32.68 -1.75 51.04
CA GLY A 382 32.98 -0.31 51.24
C GLY A 382 34.48 -0.04 51.52
N PRO A 383 34.89 0.96 52.34
CA PRO A 383 34.06 1.80 53.24
C PRO A 383 34.42 3.32 53.39
N ARG A 384 33.46 4.09 53.95
CA ARG A 384 33.59 5.30 54.83
C ARG A 384 34.27 6.63 54.38
N GLN A 385 33.61 7.71 54.84
CA GLN A 385 34.10 8.93 55.53
C GLN A 385 34.11 10.34 54.85
N GLU A 386 33.22 11.19 55.41
CA GLU A 386 33.44 12.59 55.88
C GLU A 386 33.35 13.87 54.99
N ALA A 387 33.15 14.99 55.72
CA ALA A 387 32.92 16.40 55.34
C ALA A 387 31.60 16.75 54.62
N ARG A 388 30.70 17.67 55.01
CA ARG A 388 30.57 18.84 55.94
C ARG A 388 30.48 20.22 55.24
N SER A 389 29.38 20.92 55.57
CA SER A 389 29.19 22.39 55.62
C SER A 389 28.87 23.19 54.35
N ALA A 390 27.98 24.18 54.53
CA ALA A 390 27.63 25.28 53.61
C ALA A 390 28.42 26.58 54.00
N PRO A 391 28.13 27.84 53.54
CA PRO A 391 26.81 28.51 53.53
C PRO A 391 26.52 29.53 52.39
N THR A 392 25.34 30.16 52.46
CA THR A 392 24.86 31.29 51.64
C THR A 392 25.21 32.67 52.25
N PRO A 393 25.27 33.77 51.47
CA PRO A 393 25.19 35.16 51.97
C PRO A 393 23.91 35.92 51.55
N GLN A 394 23.67 37.13 52.10
CA GLN A 394 22.42 37.91 51.96
C GLN A 394 22.58 39.45 51.79
N SER A 395 21.72 40.05 50.93
CA SER A 395 21.00 41.33 51.13
C SER A 395 21.71 42.71 51.05
N SER A 396 20.88 43.79 51.13
CA SER A 396 21.13 45.25 50.97
C SER A 396 21.39 45.71 49.51
N ARG A 397 20.87 46.81 48.93
CA ARG A 397 20.05 48.02 49.31
C ARG A 397 19.51 48.65 47.97
N GLU A 398 18.54 49.57 47.79
CA GLU A 398 17.57 50.35 48.61
C GLU A 398 16.42 50.93 47.71
N GLU A 399 15.57 51.85 48.18
CA GLU A 399 14.49 52.58 47.43
C GLU A 399 14.94 53.98 46.88
N PRO A 400 14.10 54.88 46.27
CA PRO A 400 12.66 54.84 45.90
C PRO A 400 12.29 55.42 44.49
N GLY A 401 10.98 55.47 44.16
CA GLY A 401 10.44 56.35 43.10
C GLY A 401 9.02 56.01 42.62
N SER A 402 8.09 56.99 42.60
CA SER A 402 6.67 56.78 42.26
C SER A 402 6.09 57.83 41.29
N VAL A 403 5.20 57.39 40.39
CA VAL A 403 4.18 58.17 39.66
C VAL A 403 2.92 57.30 39.52
N HIS A 404 1.73 57.90 39.35
CA HIS A 404 0.44 57.31 39.74
C HIS A 404 -0.74 57.84 38.88
N ILE A 405 -1.98 57.36 39.15
CA ILE A 405 -3.30 57.93 38.73
C ILE A 405 -3.79 57.58 37.30
N PRO A 406 -5.09 57.24 37.05
CA PRO A 406 -6.20 56.84 37.95
C PRO A 406 -6.93 55.52 37.57
N GLN A 407 -7.88 55.12 38.42
CA GLN A 407 -8.89 54.09 38.16
C GLN A 407 -10.17 54.67 37.49
N ALA A 408 -11.01 53.78 36.95
CA ALA A 408 -12.46 53.96 36.92
C ALA A 408 -13.13 52.63 37.32
N ALA A 409 -14.15 52.65 38.18
CA ALA A 409 -14.78 51.46 38.74
C ALA A 409 -16.29 51.43 38.45
N GLY A 410 -16.85 50.24 38.17
CA GLY A 410 -18.23 50.10 37.72
C GLY A 410 -18.81 48.69 37.80
N LYS A 411 -18.98 48.18 39.04
CA LYS A 411 -19.89 47.10 39.47
C LYS A 411 -20.05 45.84 38.58
N ASP A 412 -19.77 44.69 39.17
CA ASP A 412 -20.70 43.55 39.14
C ASP A 412 -20.57 42.71 40.44
N PRO A 413 -21.56 41.86 40.79
CA PRO A 413 -21.56 41.10 42.05
C PRO A 413 -20.80 39.76 41.95
N ASP A 414 -20.30 39.30 43.09
CA ASP A 414 -19.59 38.02 43.30
C ASP A 414 -20.53 36.80 43.25
N PRO A 415 -20.12 35.73 42.54
CA PRO A 415 -20.50 34.37 42.92
C PRO A 415 -19.28 33.44 43.07
N ALA A 416 -18.75 33.38 44.30
CA ALA A 416 -18.35 32.19 45.05
C ALA A 416 -17.63 31.06 44.26
N HIS A 417 -16.35 30.84 44.60
CA HIS A 417 -15.53 29.73 44.14
C HIS A 417 -16.26 28.36 44.16
N SER A 418 -16.46 27.78 42.98
CA SER A 418 -16.54 26.33 42.81
C SER A 418 -15.44 25.88 41.86
N SER A 419 -14.49 25.11 42.37
CA SER A 419 -13.46 24.46 41.55
C SER A 419 -14.15 23.46 40.61
N PRO A 420 -13.84 23.43 39.30
CA PRO A 420 -14.22 22.29 38.49
C PRO A 420 -13.48 21.07 39.03
N THR A 421 -14.22 20.15 39.65
CA THR A 421 -13.76 18.78 39.87
C THR A 421 -13.33 18.21 38.53
N ALA A 422 -12.20 17.50 38.50
CA ALA A 422 -11.70 16.84 37.29
C ALA A 422 -12.67 15.75 36.82
N GLY A 423 -13.67 16.13 36.03
CA GLY A 423 -14.36 15.23 35.13
C GLY A 423 -13.37 14.81 34.05
N GLU A 424 -13.32 13.51 33.77
CA GLU A 424 -12.52 12.98 32.68
C GLU A 424 -13.14 13.42 31.35
N GLU A 425 -12.73 14.59 30.85
CA GLU A 425 -12.75 14.87 29.42
C GLU A 425 -11.94 13.77 28.74
N ARG A 426 -12.64 12.73 28.29
CA ARG A 426 -12.08 11.71 27.39
C ARG A 426 -11.57 12.48 26.18
N GLY A 427 -10.25 12.61 26.08
CA GLY A 427 -9.61 13.43 25.07
C GLY A 427 -9.92 12.88 23.68
N LEU A 428 -11.02 13.35 23.08
CA LEU A 428 -11.39 13.07 21.71
C LEU A 428 -10.16 13.35 20.86
N SER A 429 -9.69 12.30 20.19
CA SER A 429 -8.39 12.31 19.54
C SER A 429 -8.35 13.42 18.50
N ARG A 430 -7.46 14.39 18.69
CA ARG A 430 -6.98 15.26 17.60
C ARG A 430 -6.15 14.39 16.67
N GLY A 431 -6.83 13.53 15.92
CA GLY A 431 -6.28 12.56 14.99
C GLY A 431 -5.78 13.26 13.74
N ILE A 432 -6.15 12.75 12.57
CA ILE A 432 -5.64 13.33 11.32
C ILE A 432 -6.08 14.80 11.10
N TRP A 433 -7.25 15.18 11.61
CA TRP A 433 -7.84 16.53 11.54
C TRP A 433 -7.02 17.66 12.19
N GLY A 434 -5.98 17.37 12.97
CA GLY A 434 -5.02 18.38 13.42
C GLY A 434 -4.00 18.80 12.34
N ASP A 435 -3.85 17.97 11.30
CA ASP A 435 -2.79 18.04 10.30
C ASP A 435 -3.31 18.30 8.87
N VAL A 436 -4.59 18.02 8.62
CA VAL A 436 -5.31 18.26 7.34
C VAL A 436 -6.45 19.26 7.50
N GLU A 437 -6.99 19.72 6.37
CA GLU A 437 -7.99 20.79 6.30
C GLU A 437 -9.31 20.36 5.64
N GLY A 438 -9.52 19.06 5.39
CA GLY A 438 -10.74 18.52 4.76
C GLY A 438 -10.47 17.27 3.92
N VAL A 439 -11.42 16.90 3.07
CA VAL A 439 -11.34 15.75 2.16
C VAL A 439 -11.40 16.25 0.72
N GLY A 440 -10.31 16.10 -0.03
CA GLY A 440 -10.20 16.61 -1.40
C GLY A 440 -10.62 15.59 -2.48
N LEU A 441 -10.83 14.34 -2.08
CA LEU A 441 -11.41 13.28 -2.90
C LEU A 441 -12.05 12.20 -2.01
N PHE A 442 -13.38 12.18 -1.91
CA PHE A 442 -14.13 10.98 -1.53
C PHE A 442 -14.50 10.21 -2.80
N ARG A 443 -13.93 9.01 -2.96
CA ARG A 443 -14.17 8.06 -4.05
C ARG A 443 -15.45 7.28 -3.77
N THR A 444 -16.51 7.49 -4.56
CA THR A 444 -17.79 6.78 -4.36
C THR A 444 -17.82 5.38 -4.98
N GLU A 445 -16.84 5.05 -5.83
CA GLU A 445 -16.77 3.78 -6.58
C GLU A 445 -16.90 2.52 -5.71
N PHE A 446 -16.31 2.50 -4.51
CA PHE A 446 -16.30 1.34 -3.62
C PHE A 446 -17.70 0.84 -3.23
N LEU A 447 -18.70 1.73 -3.21
CA LEU A 447 -20.09 1.38 -2.93
C LEU A 447 -20.78 0.63 -4.08
N PHE A 448 -20.18 0.66 -5.28
CA PHE A 448 -20.72 0.07 -6.51
C PHE A 448 -19.93 -1.16 -6.98
N LEU A 449 -18.61 -1.20 -6.74
CA LEU A 449 -17.74 -2.29 -7.19
C LEU A 449 -18.15 -3.66 -6.62
N GLY A 450 -17.97 -4.73 -7.42
CA GLY A 450 -18.28 -6.10 -7.04
C GLY A 450 -19.78 -6.45 -6.93
N ARG A 451 -20.68 -5.46 -6.94
CA ARG A 451 -22.12 -5.69 -6.75
C ARG A 451 -22.81 -6.22 -8.02
N THR A 452 -23.76 -7.13 -7.84
CA THR A 452 -24.65 -7.65 -8.90
C THR A 452 -25.81 -6.72 -9.23
N GLU A 453 -26.16 -5.80 -8.32
CA GLU A 453 -27.20 -4.78 -8.45
C GLU A 453 -26.67 -3.42 -7.97
N ALA A 454 -27.15 -2.33 -8.60
CA ALA A 454 -26.74 -0.97 -8.25
C ALA A 454 -27.20 -0.61 -6.82
N PRO A 455 -26.38 0.08 -6.00
CA PRO A 455 -26.77 0.47 -4.64
C PRO A 455 -27.96 1.44 -4.67
N SER A 456 -28.96 1.18 -3.83
CA SER A 456 -30.19 1.98 -3.77
C SER A 456 -29.94 3.42 -3.32
N TYR A 457 -30.93 4.29 -3.50
CA TYR A 457 -30.88 5.66 -2.96
C TYR A 457 -30.66 5.65 -1.44
N GLU A 458 -31.33 4.76 -0.72
CA GLU A 458 -31.22 4.60 0.74
C GLU A 458 -29.84 4.08 1.16
N GLU A 459 -29.28 3.10 0.45
CA GLU A 459 -27.92 2.61 0.69
C GLU A 459 -26.88 3.70 0.46
N GLN A 460 -27.02 4.47 -0.62
CA GLN A 460 -26.16 5.60 -0.93
C GLN A 460 -26.26 6.70 0.14
N VAL A 461 -27.47 7.07 0.56
CA VAL A 461 -27.67 8.04 1.65
C VAL A 461 -27.05 7.54 2.95
N ALA A 462 -27.13 6.25 3.27
CA ALA A 462 -26.53 5.68 4.48
C ALA A 462 -25.00 5.75 4.45
N ALA A 463 -24.37 5.19 3.40
CA ALA A 463 -22.91 5.14 3.27
C ALA A 463 -22.27 6.53 3.17
N TYR A 464 -22.90 7.49 2.48
CA TYR A 464 -22.39 8.86 2.44
C TYR A 464 -22.57 9.57 3.79
N ALA A 465 -23.67 9.34 4.51
CA ALA A 465 -23.93 9.97 5.82
C ALA A 465 -23.01 9.44 6.92
N GLU A 466 -22.62 8.16 6.87
CA GLU A 466 -21.59 7.56 7.73
C GLU A 466 -20.25 8.27 7.57
N VAL A 467 -19.74 8.39 6.34
CA VAL A 467 -18.50 9.11 6.03
C VAL A 467 -18.57 10.58 6.46
N PHE A 468 -19.73 11.24 6.32
CA PHE A 468 -19.90 12.63 6.75
C PHE A 468 -20.03 12.83 8.26
N ALA A 469 -20.32 11.78 9.05
CA ALA A 469 -20.44 11.87 10.51
C ALA A 469 -19.08 11.91 11.21
N GLU A 470 -18.06 11.25 10.65
CA GLU A 470 -16.68 11.19 11.17
C GLU A 470 -15.85 12.46 10.88
N ILE A 471 -16.40 13.41 10.11
CA ILE A 471 -15.72 14.64 9.70
C ILE A 471 -16.11 15.79 10.65
N PRO A 472 -15.17 16.38 11.42
CA PRO A 472 -15.45 17.49 12.32
C PRO A 472 -16.02 18.71 11.58
N ARG A 473 -16.92 19.43 12.23
CA ARG A 473 -17.57 20.63 11.63
C ARG A 473 -16.61 21.81 11.44
N GLU A 474 -15.43 21.73 12.05
CA GLU A 474 -14.33 22.68 11.96
C GLU A 474 -13.32 22.30 10.86
N ALA A 475 -13.46 21.12 10.25
CA ALA A 475 -12.75 20.76 9.02
C ALA A 475 -13.36 21.51 7.83
N GLY A 476 -12.57 21.69 6.77
CA GLY A 476 -13.05 22.20 5.50
C GLY A 476 -13.82 21.15 4.69
N PRO A 477 -14.19 21.46 3.45
CA PRO A 477 -15.19 20.71 2.70
C PRO A 477 -14.84 19.25 2.43
N VAL A 478 -15.90 18.47 2.23
CA VAL A 478 -15.85 17.13 1.66
C VAL A 478 -16.08 17.23 0.16
N VAL A 479 -15.07 16.94 -0.65
CA VAL A 479 -15.17 16.92 -2.12
C VAL A 479 -15.50 15.50 -2.59
N VAL A 480 -16.78 15.26 -2.88
CA VAL A 480 -17.29 13.97 -3.32
C VAL A 480 -17.18 13.84 -4.83
N ARG A 481 -16.51 12.78 -5.30
CA ARG A 481 -16.45 12.43 -6.72
C ARG A 481 -17.62 11.52 -7.07
N THR A 482 -18.44 11.92 -8.03
CA THR A 482 -19.50 11.06 -8.58
C THR A 482 -18.88 9.88 -9.35
N LEU A 483 -19.60 8.76 -9.47
CA LEU A 483 -19.11 7.45 -9.90
C LEU A 483 -18.10 7.48 -11.07
N ASP A 484 -16.83 7.13 -10.78
CA ASP A 484 -15.77 6.89 -11.76
C ASP A 484 -15.59 5.38 -12.02
N ALA A 485 -16.56 4.77 -12.67
CA ALA A 485 -16.48 3.39 -13.15
C ALA A 485 -16.67 3.32 -14.68
N GLY A 486 -16.30 2.18 -15.26
CA GLY A 486 -16.33 1.93 -16.69
C GLY A 486 -16.08 0.45 -16.98
N THR A 487 -15.84 0.10 -18.23
CA THR A 487 -15.48 -1.26 -18.68
C THR A 487 -14.14 -1.76 -18.10
N ASP A 488 -13.30 -0.86 -17.57
CA ASP A 488 -12.06 -1.17 -16.83
C ASP A 488 -12.31 -1.54 -15.36
N LYS A 489 -13.51 -1.28 -14.84
CA LYS A 489 -13.90 -1.56 -13.45
C LYS A 489 -15.27 -2.25 -13.34
N PRO A 490 -15.37 -3.53 -13.72
CA PRO A 490 -16.40 -4.49 -13.30
C PRO A 490 -17.67 -3.98 -12.61
N LEU A 491 -18.66 -3.42 -13.31
CA LEU A 491 -20.01 -3.20 -12.75
C LEU A 491 -21.05 -4.11 -13.42
N PRO A 492 -21.25 -5.35 -12.92
CA PRO A 492 -22.16 -6.34 -13.52
C PRO A 492 -23.58 -5.82 -13.82
N PHE A 493 -24.14 -4.97 -12.94
CA PHE A 493 -25.47 -4.39 -13.13
C PHE A 493 -25.58 -3.42 -14.31
N LEU A 494 -24.48 -2.77 -14.72
CA LEU A 494 -24.49 -1.85 -15.88
C LEU A 494 -24.61 -2.60 -17.21
N ARG A 495 -24.21 -3.87 -17.27
CA ARG A 495 -24.19 -4.71 -18.49
C ARG A 495 -23.54 -3.99 -19.67
N LEU A 496 -22.43 -3.29 -19.41
CA LEU A 496 -21.68 -2.56 -20.43
C LEU A 496 -21.26 -3.53 -21.55
N PRO A 497 -21.35 -3.13 -22.84
CA PRO A 497 -20.76 -3.91 -23.91
C PRO A 497 -19.24 -3.97 -23.74
N GLU A 498 -18.60 -5.05 -24.20
CA GLU A 498 -17.14 -5.12 -24.25
C GLU A 498 -16.60 -4.01 -25.17
N GLU A 499 -15.71 -3.17 -24.64
CA GLU A 499 -15.07 -2.09 -25.39
C GLU A 499 -13.60 -2.47 -25.66
N PRO A 500 -13.09 -2.35 -26.92
CA PRO A 500 -11.70 -2.72 -27.23
C PRO A 500 -10.63 -1.87 -26.52
N ASN A 501 -11.00 -0.72 -25.95
CA ASN A 501 -10.12 0.16 -25.17
C ASN A 501 -10.91 0.77 -24.00
N PRO A 502 -11.12 0.02 -22.89
CA PRO A 502 -12.00 0.43 -21.80
C PRO A 502 -11.74 1.83 -21.24
N ALA A 503 -10.47 2.21 -21.03
CA ALA A 503 -10.08 3.52 -20.54
C ALA A 503 -10.50 4.69 -21.47
N LEU A 504 -10.65 4.44 -22.78
CA LEU A 504 -11.08 5.45 -23.75
C LEU A 504 -12.61 5.48 -23.97
N GLY A 505 -13.33 4.49 -23.44
CA GLY A 505 -14.74 4.23 -23.69
C GLY A 505 -15.72 4.97 -22.78
N VAL A 506 -16.77 4.25 -22.36
CA VAL A 506 -17.84 4.78 -21.49
C VAL A 506 -17.45 4.62 -20.02
N ARG A 507 -16.65 5.57 -19.54
CA ARG A 507 -16.22 5.70 -18.14
C ARG A 507 -16.70 7.02 -17.50
N GLY A 508 -16.91 7.01 -16.18
CA GLY A 508 -17.16 8.19 -15.36
C GLY A 508 -18.49 8.89 -15.68
N LEU A 509 -18.47 10.22 -15.84
CA LEU A 509 -19.65 11.02 -16.20
C LEU A 509 -20.41 10.51 -17.45
N ARG A 510 -19.75 9.71 -18.30
CA ARG A 510 -20.35 9.12 -19.52
C ARG A 510 -21.29 7.95 -19.21
N VAL A 511 -21.18 7.30 -18.05
CA VAL A 511 -22.02 6.14 -17.66
C VAL A 511 -23.51 6.50 -17.61
N ASP A 512 -23.85 7.74 -17.22
CA ASP A 512 -25.24 8.25 -17.22
C ASP A 512 -25.85 8.35 -18.64
N ARG A 513 -25.05 8.20 -19.71
CA ARG A 513 -25.56 8.05 -21.09
C ARG A 513 -26.08 6.63 -21.38
N LEU A 514 -25.64 5.62 -20.63
CA LEU A 514 -26.08 4.22 -20.76
C LEU A 514 -27.06 3.81 -19.66
N LEU A 515 -26.92 4.37 -18.45
CA LEU A 515 -27.90 4.24 -17.36
C LEU A 515 -28.42 5.63 -16.94
N PRO A 516 -29.37 6.23 -17.70
CA PRO A 516 -29.90 7.55 -17.40
C PRO A 516 -30.51 7.64 -16.01
N GLY A 517 -30.03 8.61 -15.22
CA GLY A 517 -30.52 8.86 -13.87
C GLY A 517 -29.61 8.34 -12.76
N VAL A 518 -28.61 7.50 -13.06
CA VAL A 518 -27.62 7.05 -12.06
C VAL A 518 -26.92 8.23 -11.38
N LEU A 519 -26.60 9.28 -12.17
CA LEU A 519 -25.98 10.49 -11.65
C LEU A 519 -26.97 11.36 -10.86
N ASP A 520 -28.24 11.38 -11.26
CA ASP A 520 -29.28 12.12 -10.55
C ASP A 520 -29.53 11.50 -9.17
N THR A 521 -29.78 10.18 -9.11
CA THR A 521 -29.94 9.42 -7.86
C THR A 521 -28.73 9.59 -6.94
N GLN A 522 -27.50 9.54 -7.48
CA GLN A 522 -26.30 9.75 -6.67
C GLN A 522 -26.21 11.20 -6.13
N LEU A 523 -26.49 12.22 -6.95
CA LEU A 523 -26.46 13.61 -6.49
C LEU A 523 -27.56 13.91 -5.46
N ASP A 524 -28.76 13.33 -5.62
CA ASP A 524 -29.83 13.41 -4.62
C ASP A 524 -29.42 12.73 -3.30
N ALA A 525 -28.80 11.54 -3.37
CA ALA A 525 -28.34 10.81 -2.20
C ALA A 525 -27.23 11.55 -1.43
N ILE A 526 -26.25 12.14 -2.14
CA ILE A 526 -25.21 12.97 -1.54
C ILE A 526 -25.82 14.21 -0.86
N ALA A 527 -26.81 14.86 -1.48
CA ALA A 527 -27.46 16.05 -0.94
C ALA A 527 -28.25 15.74 0.35
N GLU A 528 -29.02 14.64 0.36
CA GLU A 528 -29.75 14.18 1.55
C GLU A 528 -28.81 13.73 2.68
N ALA A 529 -27.73 13.02 2.36
CA ALA A 529 -26.71 12.64 3.35
C ALA A 529 -26.02 13.87 3.97
N ALA A 530 -25.60 14.84 3.15
CA ALA A 530 -25.01 16.09 3.60
C ALA A 530 -25.96 16.86 4.53
N ARG A 531 -27.25 16.92 4.17
CA ARG A 531 -28.32 17.54 4.97
C ARG A 531 -28.56 16.83 6.31
N ARG A 532 -28.38 15.50 6.38
CA ARG A 532 -28.51 14.71 7.63
C ARG A 532 -27.36 14.96 8.59
N ALA A 533 -26.11 14.94 8.10
CA ALA A 533 -24.93 15.22 8.93
C ALA A 533 -24.79 16.72 9.30
N GLY A 534 -25.28 17.60 8.42
CA GLY A 534 -24.98 19.04 8.47
C GLY A 534 -23.56 19.34 7.97
N ALA A 535 -23.08 18.58 6.98
CA ALA A 535 -21.71 18.64 6.48
C ALA A 535 -21.56 19.61 5.29
N ASP A 536 -20.39 20.25 5.18
CA ASP A 536 -20.04 21.14 4.07
C ASP A 536 -19.55 20.32 2.86
N VAL A 537 -20.48 19.94 1.99
CA VAL A 537 -20.22 19.04 0.86
C VAL A 537 -20.14 19.80 -0.47
N SER A 538 -19.08 19.51 -1.22
CA SER A 538 -18.87 19.93 -2.61
C SER A 538 -18.84 18.69 -3.51
N VAL A 539 -19.32 18.79 -4.76
CA VAL A 539 -19.35 17.65 -5.70
C VAL A 539 -18.50 17.90 -6.93
N MET A 540 -17.88 16.85 -7.49
CA MET A 540 -17.16 16.92 -8.76
C MET A 540 -17.38 15.70 -9.66
N ALA A 541 -17.40 15.94 -10.97
CA ALA A 541 -17.54 14.88 -11.97
C ALA A 541 -16.20 14.39 -12.53
N PRO A 542 -16.03 13.07 -12.73
CA PRO A 542 -14.89 12.47 -13.44
C PRO A 542 -15.06 12.46 -14.96
N MET A 543 -13.97 12.23 -15.69
CA MET A 543 -13.90 11.96 -17.14
C MET A 543 -14.47 13.06 -18.05
N VAL A 544 -14.61 14.27 -17.52
CA VAL A 544 -15.01 15.49 -18.25
C VAL A 544 -13.97 15.82 -19.32
N ALA A 545 -14.40 15.94 -20.57
CA ALA A 545 -13.52 16.30 -21.69
C ALA A 545 -13.82 17.71 -22.24
N THR A 546 -15.02 18.25 -21.97
CA THR A 546 -15.51 19.49 -22.58
C THR A 546 -16.15 20.47 -21.57
N PRO A 547 -16.13 21.79 -21.85
CA PRO A 547 -16.90 22.77 -21.07
C PRO A 547 -18.41 22.52 -21.07
N GLY A 548 -18.96 21.90 -22.13
CA GLY A 548 -20.39 21.55 -22.20
C GLY A 548 -20.78 20.46 -21.20
N GLU A 549 -19.93 19.45 -21.02
CA GLU A 549 -20.12 18.42 -19.99
C GLU A 549 -19.99 19.03 -18.57
N ALA A 550 -19.03 19.93 -18.36
CA ALA A 550 -18.88 20.66 -17.11
C ALA A 550 -20.11 21.52 -16.77
N ALA A 551 -20.65 22.27 -17.74
CA ALA A 551 -21.88 23.06 -17.57
C ALA A 551 -23.11 22.19 -17.28
N ALA A 552 -23.28 21.08 -17.99
CA ALA A 552 -24.40 20.15 -17.79
C ALA A 552 -24.37 19.50 -16.40
N PHE A 553 -23.18 19.09 -15.92
CA PHE A 553 -22.99 18.60 -14.56
C PHE A 553 -23.26 19.70 -13.52
N ALA A 554 -22.67 20.88 -13.70
CA ALA A 554 -22.85 22.00 -12.79
C ALA A 554 -24.32 22.45 -12.66
N GLY A 555 -25.09 22.37 -13.74
CA GLY A 555 -26.55 22.56 -13.70
C GLY A 555 -27.27 21.54 -12.82
N ARG A 556 -27.05 20.23 -13.05
CA ARG A 556 -27.69 19.13 -12.27
C ARG A 556 -27.29 19.13 -10.79
N ALA A 557 -26.08 19.58 -10.48
CA ALA A 557 -25.62 19.72 -9.10
C ALA A 557 -26.16 20.98 -8.41
N ARG A 558 -26.08 22.17 -9.04
CA ARG A 558 -26.61 23.41 -8.43
C ARG A 558 -28.15 23.39 -8.28
N ALA A 559 -28.86 22.67 -9.14
CA ALA A 559 -30.30 22.40 -8.99
C ALA A 559 -30.66 21.66 -7.68
N ARG A 560 -29.70 20.98 -7.06
CA ARG A 560 -29.83 20.24 -5.78
C ARG A 560 -29.27 20.99 -4.58
N GLY A 561 -28.88 22.26 -4.76
CA GLY A 561 -28.37 23.11 -3.69
C GLY A 561 -26.88 23.01 -3.40
N PHE A 562 -26.09 22.25 -4.19
CA PHE A 562 -24.63 22.23 -4.03
C PHE A 562 -24.04 23.62 -4.34
N ALA A 563 -23.57 24.31 -3.30
CA ALA A 563 -23.04 25.68 -3.38
C ALA A 563 -21.66 25.77 -4.07
N ARG A 564 -20.91 24.66 -4.12
CA ARG A 564 -19.66 24.53 -4.86
C ARG A 564 -19.68 23.25 -5.69
N VAL A 565 -19.42 23.41 -6.98
CA VAL A 565 -19.33 22.30 -7.92
C VAL A 565 -18.02 22.41 -8.69
N GLY A 566 -17.28 21.30 -8.80
CA GLY A 566 -16.02 21.23 -9.54
C GLY A 566 -16.04 20.16 -10.62
N VAL A 567 -14.90 19.96 -11.28
CA VAL A 567 -14.66 18.75 -12.10
C VAL A 567 -13.25 18.22 -11.86
N MET A 568 -13.11 16.92 -12.08
CA MET A 568 -11.81 16.28 -12.14
C MET A 568 -11.17 16.56 -13.50
N VAL A 569 -9.99 17.18 -13.51
CA VAL A 569 -9.22 17.36 -14.74
C VAL A 569 -8.28 16.19 -14.87
N GLU A 570 -8.75 15.17 -15.58
CA GLU A 570 -8.00 13.95 -15.88
C GLU A 570 -7.95 13.64 -17.38
N VAL A 571 -8.65 14.41 -18.23
CA VAL A 571 -8.53 14.32 -19.70
C VAL A 571 -7.68 15.49 -20.22
N PRO A 572 -6.67 15.29 -21.08
CA PRO A 572 -5.83 16.38 -21.60
C PRO A 572 -6.62 17.49 -22.29
N ALA A 573 -7.74 17.16 -22.95
CA ALA A 573 -8.66 18.13 -23.52
C ALA A 573 -9.29 19.09 -22.49
N ALA A 574 -9.51 18.62 -21.24
CA ALA A 574 -9.99 19.47 -20.16
C ALA A 574 -8.90 20.41 -19.63
N ALA A 575 -7.66 19.94 -19.50
CA ALA A 575 -6.51 20.79 -19.11
C ALA A 575 -6.27 21.91 -20.15
N LEU A 576 -6.23 21.56 -21.44
CA LEU A 576 -6.15 22.51 -22.55
C LEU A 576 -7.32 23.51 -22.63
N ARG A 577 -8.42 23.26 -21.90
CA ARG A 577 -9.63 24.09 -21.85
C ARG A 577 -10.00 24.56 -20.44
N ALA A 578 -9.07 24.49 -19.48
CA ALA A 578 -9.33 24.77 -18.07
C ALA A 578 -9.99 26.15 -17.83
N SER A 579 -9.53 27.20 -18.52
CA SER A 579 -10.08 28.57 -18.43
C SER A 579 -11.48 28.77 -19.05
N TRP A 580 -11.99 27.76 -19.74
CA TRP A 580 -13.39 27.69 -20.20
C TRP A 580 -14.24 26.87 -19.23
N ILE A 581 -13.71 25.74 -18.75
CA ILE A 581 -14.36 24.91 -17.73
C ILE A 581 -14.61 25.73 -16.44
N LEU A 582 -13.61 26.49 -15.97
CA LEU A 582 -13.68 27.36 -14.78
C LEU A 582 -14.69 28.52 -14.87
N ARG A 583 -15.35 28.73 -16.01
CA ARG A 583 -16.50 29.66 -16.11
C ARG A 583 -17.76 29.01 -15.55
N GLU A 584 -17.90 27.71 -15.79
CA GLU A 584 -19.07 26.90 -15.44
C GLU A 584 -18.97 26.35 -14.01
N VAL A 585 -17.75 26.04 -13.54
CA VAL A 585 -17.47 25.37 -12.25
C VAL A 585 -16.68 26.25 -11.28
N ASP A 586 -16.70 25.91 -10.00
CA ASP A 586 -16.17 26.73 -8.90
C ASP A 586 -14.73 26.35 -8.51
N PHE A 587 -14.28 25.14 -8.84
CA PHE A 587 -12.91 24.65 -8.64
C PHE A 587 -12.53 23.55 -9.65
N LEU A 588 -11.24 23.25 -9.75
CA LEU A 588 -10.72 22.05 -10.44
C LEU A 588 -9.96 21.15 -9.47
N SER A 589 -9.93 19.85 -9.73
CA SER A 589 -9.03 18.91 -9.06
C SER A 589 -8.35 18.01 -10.09
N VAL A 590 -7.02 18.04 -10.19
CA VAL A 590 -6.29 17.29 -11.22
C VAL A 590 -6.12 15.83 -10.80
N GLY A 591 -6.60 14.91 -11.65
CA GLY A 591 -6.40 13.46 -11.51
C GLY A 591 -5.17 13.03 -12.30
N THR A 592 -3.97 13.18 -11.72
CA THR A 592 -2.70 13.00 -12.45
C THR A 592 -2.50 11.59 -13.00
N ASN A 593 -3.00 10.55 -12.33
CA ASN A 593 -2.89 9.15 -12.76
C ASN A 593 -3.49 8.95 -14.16
N ASP A 594 -4.76 9.31 -14.33
CA ASP A 594 -5.49 9.18 -15.59
C ASP A 594 -5.04 10.25 -16.61
N LEU A 595 -4.68 11.46 -16.14
CA LEU A 595 -4.11 12.50 -17.01
C LEU A 595 -2.80 12.06 -17.67
N ALA A 596 -1.91 11.38 -16.94
CA ALA A 596 -0.68 10.82 -17.49
C ALA A 596 -0.99 9.69 -18.50
N GLN A 597 -1.88 8.77 -18.14
CA GLN A 597 -2.31 7.68 -19.02
C GLN A 597 -2.83 8.17 -20.38
N TYR A 598 -3.65 9.22 -20.41
CA TYR A 598 -4.13 9.79 -21.68
C TYR A 598 -3.15 10.77 -22.34
N ALA A 599 -2.26 11.44 -21.61
CA ALA A 599 -1.27 12.35 -22.18
C ALA A 599 -0.14 11.60 -22.91
N PHE A 600 0.30 10.46 -22.37
CA PHE A 600 1.36 9.62 -22.95
C PHE A 600 0.84 8.40 -23.72
N ALA A 601 -0.49 8.22 -23.79
CA ALA A 601 -1.15 7.04 -24.38
C ALA A 601 -0.62 5.71 -23.80
N ALA A 602 -0.32 5.70 -22.51
CA ALA A 602 0.33 4.61 -21.80
C ALA A 602 -0.59 4.02 -20.74
N ASP A 603 -0.97 2.75 -20.89
CA ASP A 603 -1.79 2.07 -19.88
C ASP A 603 -0.97 1.77 -18.62
N ARG A 604 -1.48 2.21 -17.46
CA ARG A 604 -0.92 1.92 -16.13
C ARG A 604 -0.80 0.41 -15.84
N GLN A 605 -1.67 -0.41 -16.43
CA GLN A 605 -1.62 -1.87 -16.26
C GLN A 605 -0.57 -2.55 -17.13
N HIS A 606 0.01 -1.86 -18.12
CA HIS A 606 1.01 -2.44 -19.00
C HIS A 606 2.44 -2.19 -18.46
N PRO A 607 3.12 -3.20 -17.86
CA PRO A 607 4.36 -2.97 -17.11
C PRO A 607 5.48 -2.36 -17.96
N GLY A 608 5.55 -2.72 -19.26
CA GLY A 608 6.54 -2.17 -20.18
C GLY A 608 6.38 -0.68 -20.55
N LEU A 609 5.31 0.00 -20.09
CA LEU A 609 5.07 1.43 -20.31
C LEU A 609 5.20 2.29 -19.04
N ALA A 610 5.52 1.66 -17.90
CA ALA A 610 5.53 2.32 -16.59
C ALA A 610 6.42 3.59 -16.51
N GLY A 611 7.55 3.62 -17.23
CA GLY A 611 8.45 4.79 -17.27
C GLY A 611 7.86 6.03 -17.97
N LEU A 612 6.80 5.88 -18.76
CA LEU A 612 6.06 7.01 -19.35
C LEU A 612 5.08 7.65 -18.36
N LEU A 613 4.82 7.01 -17.21
CA LEU A 613 3.83 7.43 -16.22
C LEU A 613 4.47 8.04 -14.96
N ASP A 614 5.73 8.49 -15.06
CA ASP A 614 6.40 9.25 -14.01
C ASP A 614 5.62 10.56 -13.72
N PRO A 615 5.19 10.81 -12.47
CA PRO A 615 4.46 12.02 -12.10
C PRO A 615 5.26 13.33 -12.24
N ALA A 616 6.57 13.26 -12.41
CA ALA A 616 7.44 14.41 -12.67
C ALA A 616 7.65 14.72 -14.18
N GLN A 617 7.05 13.96 -15.10
CA GLN A 617 7.21 14.17 -16.55
C GLN A 617 6.91 15.62 -16.98
N PRO A 618 7.81 16.30 -17.75
CA PRO A 618 7.66 17.72 -18.11
C PRO A 618 6.31 18.06 -18.77
N ALA A 619 5.80 17.18 -19.64
CA ALA A 619 4.51 17.40 -20.31
C ALA A 619 3.30 17.25 -19.38
N LEU A 620 3.39 16.42 -18.34
CA LEU A 620 2.34 16.30 -17.31
C LEU A 620 2.35 17.54 -16.41
N LEU A 621 3.52 17.99 -15.98
CA LEU A 621 3.70 19.22 -15.21
C LEU A 621 3.17 20.45 -15.98
N ALA A 622 3.44 20.55 -17.29
CA ALA A 622 2.88 21.61 -18.13
C ALA A 622 1.34 21.59 -18.20
N LEU A 623 0.70 20.42 -18.22
CA LEU A 623 -0.77 20.31 -18.16
C LEU A 623 -1.33 20.71 -16.77
N VAL A 624 -0.58 20.44 -15.69
CA VAL A 624 -0.91 20.96 -14.35
C VAL A 624 -0.77 22.49 -14.30
N GLU A 625 0.30 23.06 -14.85
CA GLU A 625 0.53 24.50 -14.90
C GLU A 625 -0.58 25.24 -15.67
N MET A 626 -1.04 24.68 -16.80
CA MET A 626 -2.17 25.23 -17.56
C MET A 626 -3.45 25.30 -16.71
N CYS A 627 -3.71 24.29 -15.88
CA CYS A 627 -4.82 24.28 -14.93
C CYS A 627 -4.63 25.32 -13.81
N ALA A 628 -3.48 25.31 -13.14
CA ALA A 628 -3.17 26.19 -12.02
C ALA A 628 -3.20 27.68 -12.43
N ARG A 629 -2.60 28.02 -13.57
CA ARG A 629 -2.67 29.38 -14.14
C ARG A 629 -4.10 29.79 -14.50
N ALA A 630 -4.90 28.89 -15.09
CA ALA A 630 -6.30 29.18 -15.37
C ALA A 630 -7.13 29.40 -14.09
N GLY A 631 -6.81 28.68 -13.00
CA GLY A 631 -7.37 28.91 -11.67
C GLY A 631 -7.02 30.28 -11.12
N LEU A 632 -5.74 30.65 -11.15
CA LEU A 632 -5.23 31.95 -10.73
C LEU A 632 -5.87 33.12 -11.52
N GLU A 633 -5.97 32.98 -12.84
CA GLU A 633 -6.65 33.95 -13.73
C GLU A 633 -8.15 34.08 -13.44
N ALA A 634 -8.80 33.00 -12.98
CA ALA A 634 -10.22 32.98 -12.61
C ALA A 634 -10.50 33.32 -11.14
N GLY A 635 -9.47 33.44 -10.30
CA GLY A 635 -9.62 33.57 -8.84
C GLY A 635 -10.21 32.32 -8.16
N LYS A 636 -10.02 31.13 -8.75
CA LYS A 636 -10.64 29.85 -8.31
C LYS A 636 -9.57 28.79 -7.97
N PRO A 637 -9.78 27.97 -6.93
CA PRO A 637 -8.79 26.99 -6.50
C PRO A 637 -8.65 25.83 -7.48
N VAL A 638 -7.43 25.30 -7.55
CA VAL A 638 -7.03 24.16 -8.38
C VAL A 638 -6.21 23.22 -7.49
N GLY A 639 -6.80 22.09 -7.14
CA GLY A 639 -6.15 21.05 -6.35
C GLY A 639 -5.53 19.95 -7.23
N VAL A 640 -4.77 19.06 -6.61
CA VAL A 640 -4.37 17.77 -7.19
C VAL A 640 -4.76 16.65 -6.23
N CYS A 641 -5.33 15.55 -6.74
CA CYS A 641 -5.76 14.40 -5.94
C CYS A 641 -5.33 13.03 -6.49
N GLY A 642 -4.61 13.00 -7.63
CA GLY A 642 -3.82 11.83 -8.03
C GLY A 642 -2.59 11.64 -7.14
N GLU A 643 -1.88 10.52 -7.29
CA GLU A 643 -0.81 10.10 -6.38
C GLU A 643 0.36 11.08 -6.29
N ALA A 644 0.59 11.87 -7.35
CA ALA A 644 1.57 12.97 -7.39
C ALA A 644 1.39 14.00 -6.26
N ALA A 645 0.18 14.16 -5.69
CA ALA A 645 -0.07 15.05 -4.55
C ALA A 645 0.42 14.47 -3.20
N GLY A 646 0.56 13.15 -3.10
CA GLY A 646 1.08 12.46 -1.92
C GLY A 646 2.59 12.22 -1.93
N ASP A 647 3.25 12.48 -3.06
CA ASP A 647 4.69 12.29 -3.25
C ASP A 647 5.48 13.52 -2.72
N PRO A 648 6.44 13.36 -1.79
CA PRO A 648 7.19 14.47 -1.20
C PRO A 648 8.26 15.09 -2.13
N LEU A 649 8.59 14.46 -3.26
CA LEU A 649 9.47 15.01 -4.29
C LEU A 649 8.67 15.82 -5.33
N VAL A 650 7.46 15.35 -5.69
CA VAL A 650 6.59 15.99 -6.70
C VAL A 650 5.69 17.08 -6.11
N ALA A 651 5.16 16.92 -4.89
CA ALA A 651 4.30 17.92 -4.25
C ALA A 651 4.91 19.34 -4.18
N PRO A 652 6.22 19.54 -3.90
CA PRO A 652 6.86 20.84 -4.03
C PRO A 652 6.83 21.42 -5.45
N LEU A 653 6.91 20.58 -6.50
CA LEU A 653 6.77 21.02 -7.88
C LEU A 653 5.36 21.54 -8.13
N LEU A 654 4.33 20.79 -7.73
CA LEU A 654 2.93 21.16 -7.88
C LEU A 654 2.62 22.51 -7.21
N VAL A 655 3.12 22.73 -5.98
CA VAL A 655 3.01 24.02 -5.28
C VAL A 655 3.78 25.12 -6.02
N GLY A 656 4.95 24.81 -6.59
CA GLY A 656 5.71 25.72 -7.45
C GLY A 656 4.95 26.17 -8.71
N LEU A 657 4.13 25.29 -9.29
CA LEU A 657 3.23 25.58 -10.42
C LEU A 657 1.97 26.38 -10.02
N GLY A 658 1.74 26.61 -8.72
CA GLY A 658 0.58 27.34 -8.21
C GLY A 658 -0.65 26.50 -7.87
N VAL A 659 -0.50 25.17 -7.70
CA VAL A 659 -1.55 24.31 -7.14
C VAL A 659 -1.91 24.76 -5.72
N THR A 660 -3.21 24.96 -5.45
CA THR A 660 -3.68 25.54 -4.18
C THR A 660 -3.94 24.51 -3.08
N SER A 661 -4.12 23.24 -3.44
CA SER A 661 -4.37 22.16 -2.47
C SER A 661 -3.86 20.80 -2.96
N LEU A 662 -3.44 19.96 -2.02
CA LEU A 662 -2.91 18.63 -2.26
C LEU A 662 -3.73 17.60 -1.47
N SER A 663 -4.34 16.65 -2.17
CA SER A 663 -5.19 15.61 -1.59
C SER A 663 -4.56 14.24 -1.75
N MET A 664 -4.39 13.52 -0.64
CA MET A 664 -3.52 12.34 -0.57
C MET A 664 -3.99 11.31 0.47
N ALA A 665 -3.42 10.10 0.44
CA ALA A 665 -3.67 9.11 1.47
C ALA A 665 -3.14 9.57 2.85
N PRO A 666 -3.77 9.15 3.98
CA PRO A 666 -3.36 9.52 5.33
C PRO A 666 -1.85 9.42 5.62
N VAL A 667 -1.21 8.35 5.13
CA VAL A 667 0.22 8.06 5.33
C VAL A 667 1.16 9.05 4.62
N CYS A 668 0.69 9.73 3.56
CA CYS A 668 1.48 10.71 2.81
C CYS A 668 1.57 12.07 3.51
N VAL A 669 0.56 12.44 4.31
CA VAL A 669 0.42 13.80 4.90
C VAL A 669 1.67 14.25 5.70
N PRO A 670 2.28 13.41 6.57
CA PRO A 670 3.50 13.82 7.27
C PRO A 670 4.69 14.03 6.34
N LEU A 671 4.79 13.24 5.26
CA LEU A 671 5.91 13.22 4.31
C LEU A 671 5.92 14.48 3.44
N VAL A 672 4.78 14.79 2.81
CA VAL A 672 4.60 16.00 2.00
C VAL A 672 4.79 17.26 2.85
N ARG A 673 4.31 17.26 4.10
CA ARG A 673 4.50 18.39 5.02
C ARG A 673 5.97 18.61 5.42
N ASP A 674 6.75 17.56 5.70
CA ASP A 674 8.20 17.68 6.01
C ASP A 674 8.97 18.21 4.78
N ALA A 675 8.62 17.76 3.58
CA ALA A 675 9.20 18.25 2.32
C ALA A 675 8.89 19.72 2.05
N LEU A 676 7.62 20.15 2.21
CA LEU A 676 7.23 21.56 2.07
C LEU A 676 7.88 22.44 3.14
N ALA A 677 7.91 22.00 4.41
CA ALA A 677 8.54 22.75 5.50
C ALA A 677 10.06 22.92 5.34
N GLY A 678 10.71 22.12 4.49
CA GLY A 678 12.11 22.26 4.12
C GLY A 678 12.42 23.34 3.07
N LEU A 679 11.41 23.81 2.32
CA LEU A 679 11.57 24.64 1.12
C LEU A 679 10.78 25.95 1.21
N THR A 680 11.28 27.03 0.60
CA THR A 680 10.49 28.25 0.36
C THR A 680 9.60 28.10 -0.87
N LEU A 681 8.59 28.96 -1.02
CA LEU A 681 7.76 28.98 -2.24
C LEU A 681 8.60 29.24 -3.51
N GLU A 682 9.66 30.04 -3.42
CA GLU A 682 10.53 30.26 -4.59
C GLU A 682 11.48 29.08 -4.87
N GLU A 683 11.93 28.33 -3.87
CA GLU A 683 12.63 27.05 -4.10
C GLU A 683 11.71 26.00 -4.74
N CYS A 684 10.42 25.99 -4.39
CA CYS A 684 9.40 25.17 -5.07
C CYS A 684 9.25 25.57 -6.55
N ARG A 685 9.18 26.87 -6.85
CA ARG A 685 9.14 27.40 -8.23
C ARG A 685 10.40 27.12 -9.02
N GLU A 686 11.58 27.28 -8.41
CA GLU A 686 12.87 26.97 -9.02
C GLU A 686 12.91 25.51 -9.46
N ARG A 687 12.53 24.59 -8.56
CA ARG A 687 12.42 23.16 -8.85
C ARG A 687 11.40 22.84 -9.93
N ALA A 688 10.21 23.46 -9.91
CA ALA A 688 9.19 23.28 -10.93
C ALA A 688 9.67 23.74 -12.32
N ARG A 689 10.33 24.91 -12.38
CA ARG A 689 10.98 25.43 -13.60
C ARG A 689 12.07 24.49 -14.11
N THR A 690 12.91 23.92 -13.22
CA THR A 690 13.94 22.93 -13.58
C THR A 690 13.36 21.59 -14.05
N ALA A 691 12.25 21.15 -13.46
CA ALA A 691 11.58 19.88 -13.82
C ALA A 691 10.84 19.96 -15.16
N MET A 692 10.51 21.16 -15.64
CA MET A 692 9.88 21.38 -16.95
C MET A 692 10.88 21.75 -18.05
N ASP A 693 12.19 21.80 -17.78
CA ASP A 693 13.22 22.14 -18.77
C ASP A 693 13.42 20.97 -19.77
N PRO A 694 13.13 21.14 -21.08
CA PRO A 694 13.28 20.09 -22.08
C PRO A 694 14.74 19.80 -22.48
N ALA A 695 15.72 20.45 -21.85
CA ALA A 695 17.14 20.10 -21.95
C ALA A 695 17.58 18.96 -21.00
N ARG A 696 16.62 18.31 -20.33
CA ARG A 696 16.83 17.31 -19.26
C ARG A 696 16.17 15.98 -19.58
#